data_AF-A0A446CH70-F1
#
_entry.id   AF-A0A446CH70-F1
#
_cell.length_a   1.000
_cell.length_b   1.000
_cell.length_c   1.000
_cell.angle_alpha   90.00
_cell.angle_beta   90.00
_cell.angle_gamma   90.00
#
_symmetry.space_group_name_H-M   'P 1'
#
loop_
_entity.id
_entity.type
_entity.pdbx_description
1 polymer ?
#
loop_
_entity_poly.entity_id
_entity_poly.type
_entity_poly.pdbx_seq_one_letter_code
_entity_poly.pdbx_strand_id
1 'polypeptide(L)'
;MVTQVQGASGQLQTNLLARIGNQFQNFAAAIGQGLSRVLARAQDDPAPQFGRRYAPVNGNAFQGSVAGYRVMGDKAKGVEPGFIAKRDWTPGDSVKLQNPQHKFHQDALRMTEEWLGQQPPQGAPGDQALQAMLNQVLTSLSESDSPHAENARELLQSVKDGDAPDVLASLRADQDRDPGFTNALVSGLVQEAFAGSAQTADGTRAGHANEMMDSLRHGIMETQPKFNKNHYIKLDYYEADKSGDRYQIPSDKAKNALHRWFTGATAKDRNEGAVREALANDLMRSLGIQSQKLKIVEGEYADGTPKLMLDGTHVDGTDEHSFSDFDGKPLRGERYLKDGVLVRNTKAQGDANGVYSGPPTLDSSMKELGRNKILLLLMADRDALGSKGGNKGYVGDTFVGIDPGHALEGGLLGRRGDINSDFSFKQPSILPGQGYKNFSMFDQSPLSEKMEGVRQIARLKESGADSQLFDLYAQQFGDQRPDSANFGQHIQGIKAQYEGRRDDILQIFQERLAVDDFDFGVPNTGIDHTNLRDISLNLLDGLEKLTSPTTAKTDSGIPLRHPQISDPSKRKEWHIRQEAGTNDLLFTCSGSKSDVAKMNKALQSYLGPLMGQGGTALTTSPNGKEVSLRVPVGMVPHIGAMLTSTSILNHKH
;
A
#
# COMPACT_ATOMS: atom_id res chain seq x y z
N MET A 1 -24.07 1.37 35.63
CA MET A 1 -24.07 1.70 34.19
C MET A 1 -22.83 1.06 33.61
N VAL A 2 -23.03 -0.06 32.91
CA VAL A 2 -21.99 -0.91 32.32
C VAL A 2 -21.80 -0.46 30.88
N THR A 3 -20.70 0.21 30.56
CA THR A 3 -20.37 0.57 29.18
C THR A 3 -19.72 -0.62 28.50
N GLN A 4 -20.52 -1.30 27.66
CA GLN A 4 -20.08 -2.34 26.74
C GLN A 4 -19.00 -1.79 25.80
N VAL A 5 -17.81 -2.41 25.82
CA VAL A 5 -16.86 -2.36 24.71
C VAL A 5 -17.23 -3.55 23.82
N GLN A 6 -18.14 -3.33 22.87
CA GLN A 6 -18.52 -4.35 21.87
C GLN A 6 -17.39 -4.50 20.85
N GLY A 7 -16.94 -5.76 20.68
CA GLY A 7 -15.96 -6.17 19.67
C GLY A 7 -16.50 -5.97 18.26
N ALA A 8 -15.85 -5.08 17.52
CA ALA A 8 -16.10 -4.84 16.10
C ALA A 8 -15.25 -5.76 15.18
N SER A 9 -14.41 -6.64 15.73
CA SER A 9 -13.51 -7.52 14.96
C SER A 9 -14.26 -8.67 14.24
N GLY A 10 -15.32 -9.22 14.83
CA GLY A 10 -15.91 -10.47 14.37
C GLY A 10 -16.70 -10.42 13.04
N GLN A 11 -17.49 -9.37 12.80
CA GLN A 11 -18.35 -9.31 11.59
C GLN A 11 -17.62 -8.85 10.31
N LEU A 12 -16.54 -8.08 10.47
CA LEU A 12 -15.64 -7.73 9.36
C LEU A 12 -14.75 -8.92 8.97
N GLN A 13 -14.36 -9.75 9.93
CA GLN A 13 -13.54 -10.94 9.70
C GLN A 13 -14.26 -11.95 8.78
N THR A 14 -15.46 -12.46 9.08
CA THR A 14 -16.01 -13.59 8.30
C THR A 14 -16.29 -13.28 6.83
N ASN A 15 -16.71 -12.05 6.49
CA ASN A 15 -17.00 -11.64 5.10
C ASN A 15 -15.75 -11.17 4.32
N LEU A 16 -14.73 -10.67 5.01
CA LEU A 16 -13.44 -10.35 4.40
C LEU A 16 -12.64 -11.63 4.14
N LEU A 17 -12.70 -12.61 5.05
CA LEU A 17 -11.86 -13.82 5.04
C LEU A 17 -12.18 -14.82 3.92
N ALA A 18 -13.46 -15.02 3.56
CA ALA A 18 -13.83 -15.84 2.41
C ALA A 18 -13.58 -15.13 1.06
N ARG A 19 -13.63 -13.78 1.04
CA ARG A 19 -13.27 -12.98 -0.14
C ARG A 19 -11.77 -12.95 -0.37
N ILE A 20 -10.98 -12.93 0.70
CA ILE A 20 -9.52 -12.81 0.68
C ILE A 20 -8.85 -13.99 -0.06
N GLY A 21 -9.27 -15.25 0.15
CA GLY A 21 -8.66 -16.41 -0.53
C GLY A 21 -8.81 -16.38 -2.06
N ASN A 22 -10.03 -16.09 -2.55
CA ASN A 22 -10.30 -15.92 -3.98
C ASN A 22 -9.71 -14.61 -4.53
N GLN A 23 -9.69 -13.53 -3.74
CA GLN A 23 -9.03 -12.28 -4.13
C GLN A 23 -7.51 -12.41 -4.21
N PHE A 24 -6.88 -13.28 -3.41
CA PHE A 24 -5.43 -13.50 -3.44
C PHE A 24 -4.95 -14.28 -4.66
N GLN A 25 -5.63 -15.36 -5.03
CA GLN A 25 -5.31 -16.06 -6.29
C GLN A 25 -5.51 -15.13 -7.49
N ASN A 26 -6.59 -14.34 -7.49
CA ASN A 26 -6.83 -13.32 -8.50
C ASN A 26 -5.79 -12.18 -8.45
N PHE A 27 -5.28 -11.83 -7.27
CA PHE A 27 -4.24 -10.81 -7.10
C PHE A 27 -2.88 -11.28 -7.61
N ALA A 28 -2.46 -12.50 -7.29
CA ALA A 28 -1.24 -13.10 -7.82
C ALA A 28 -1.30 -13.24 -9.36
N ALA A 29 -2.46 -13.66 -9.89
CA ALA A 29 -2.69 -13.71 -11.33
C ALA A 29 -2.69 -12.31 -11.98
N ALA A 30 -3.28 -11.30 -11.33
CA ALA A 30 -3.29 -9.92 -11.81
C ALA A 30 -1.92 -9.24 -11.72
N ILE A 31 -1.09 -9.61 -10.74
CA ILE A 31 0.32 -9.19 -10.65
C ILE A 31 1.12 -9.78 -11.81
N GLY A 32 0.97 -11.08 -12.10
CA GLY A 32 1.70 -11.76 -13.19
C GLY A 32 1.60 -11.05 -14.55
N GLN A 33 0.48 -10.37 -14.84
CA GLN A 33 0.28 -9.60 -16.08
C GLN A 33 0.86 -8.16 -16.05
N GLY A 34 1.45 -7.73 -14.93
CA GLY A 34 1.89 -6.33 -14.72
C GLY A 34 3.03 -6.10 -13.72
N LEU A 35 3.81 -7.15 -13.40
CA LEU A 35 4.99 -7.14 -12.50
C LEU A 35 6.01 -6.09 -12.89
N SER A 36 6.38 -6.09 -14.16
CA SER A 36 7.11 -4.99 -14.77
C SER A 36 6.31 -4.46 -15.93
N ARG A 37 6.43 -3.15 -16.14
CA ARG A 37 5.99 -2.54 -17.38
C ARG A 37 7.22 -2.36 -18.25
N VAL A 38 7.37 -3.25 -19.23
CA VAL A 38 8.13 -2.91 -20.42
C VAL A 38 7.30 -1.84 -21.11
N LEU A 39 7.74 -0.59 -21.02
CA LEU A 39 7.14 0.47 -21.82
C LEU A 39 7.47 0.11 -23.26
N ALA A 40 6.42 -0.13 -24.04
CA ALA A 40 6.50 -0.74 -25.36
C ALA A 40 7.73 -0.23 -26.12
N ARG A 41 8.69 -1.12 -26.38
CA ARG A 41 9.58 -0.93 -27.52
C ARG A 41 8.66 -1.03 -28.72
N ALA A 42 8.41 0.07 -29.43
CA ALA A 42 8.10 -0.09 -30.84
C ALA A 42 9.29 -0.87 -31.43
N GLN A 43 9.03 -1.77 -32.39
CA GLN A 43 10.12 -2.33 -33.18
C GLN A 43 10.96 -1.14 -33.69
N ASP A 44 12.24 -1.13 -33.35
CA ASP A 44 13.24 -0.07 -33.66
C ASP A 44 13.28 1.19 -32.79
N ASP A 45 12.51 1.31 -31.69
CA ASP A 45 12.67 2.43 -30.74
C ASP A 45 13.86 2.17 -29.78
N PRO A 46 14.79 3.14 -29.62
CA PRO A 46 15.88 3.03 -28.66
C PRO A 46 15.32 2.90 -27.25
N ALA A 47 15.97 2.08 -26.42
CA ALA A 47 15.55 1.95 -25.03
C ALA A 47 15.59 3.32 -24.34
N PRO A 48 14.59 3.63 -23.50
CA PRO A 48 14.53 4.91 -22.84
C PRO A 48 15.77 5.10 -21.96
N GLN A 49 16.51 6.18 -22.23
CA GLN A 49 17.70 6.55 -21.47
C GLN A 49 17.32 7.29 -20.19
N PHE A 50 17.82 6.82 -19.06
CA PHE A 50 17.62 7.42 -17.74
C PHE A 50 18.94 7.87 -17.13
N GLY A 51 18.92 8.91 -16.30
CA GLY A 51 20.10 9.33 -15.53
C GLY A 51 20.46 10.81 -15.61
N ARG A 52 19.73 11.62 -16.38
CA ARG A 52 19.86 13.09 -16.35
C ARG A 52 19.10 13.71 -15.17
N ARG A 53 19.63 14.83 -14.67
CA ARG A 53 18.92 15.69 -13.70
C ARG A 53 17.91 16.58 -14.42
N TYR A 54 16.85 16.92 -13.71
CA TYR A 54 15.82 17.86 -14.17
C TYR A 54 15.81 19.07 -13.25
N ALA A 55 15.33 20.21 -13.73
CA ALA A 55 15.10 21.33 -12.82
C ALA A 55 14.08 20.92 -11.74
N PRO A 56 14.23 21.38 -10.48
CA PRO A 56 13.22 21.15 -9.46
C PRO A 56 11.85 21.60 -9.94
N VAL A 57 10.80 20.89 -9.50
CA VAL A 57 9.42 21.19 -9.91
C VAL A 57 9.05 22.63 -9.50
N ASN A 58 9.02 23.55 -10.48
CA ASN A 58 8.48 24.90 -10.36
C ASN A 58 7.15 24.95 -11.13
N GLY A 59 6.09 24.43 -10.49
CA GLY A 59 4.78 24.26 -11.14
C GLY A 59 4.72 23.03 -12.06
N ASN A 60 3.66 22.95 -12.89
CA ASN A 60 3.43 21.82 -13.81
C ASN A 60 4.19 21.97 -15.15
N ALA A 61 5.38 22.56 -15.16
CA ALA A 61 6.14 22.76 -16.39
C ALA A 61 6.73 21.43 -16.90
N PHE A 62 6.39 21.06 -18.14
CA PHE A 62 6.95 19.90 -18.82
C PHE A 62 8.43 20.11 -19.14
N GLN A 63 9.28 19.16 -18.77
CA GLN A 63 10.74 19.24 -18.97
C GLN A 63 11.27 18.21 -19.99
N GLY A 64 10.40 17.35 -20.51
CA GLY A 64 10.73 16.35 -21.52
C GLY A 64 10.02 15.02 -21.31
N SER A 65 10.01 14.16 -22.32
CA SER A 65 9.45 12.82 -22.23
C SER A 65 10.54 11.78 -22.04
N VAL A 66 10.29 10.78 -21.18
CA VAL A 66 11.15 9.60 -21.00
C VAL A 66 10.24 8.40 -20.78
N ALA A 67 10.39 7.36 -21.62
CA ALA A 67 9.76 6.07 -21.40
C ALA A 67 8.23 6.16 -21.21
N GLY A 68 7.52 6.87 -22.10
CA GLY A 68 6.07 7.04 -21.97
C GLY A 68 5.65 7.80 -20.70
N TYR A 69 6.54 8.64 -20.14
CA TYR A 69 6.23 9.63 -19.12
C TYR A 69 6.62 11.03 -19.55
N ARG A 70 5.80 12.01 -19.16
CA ARG A 70 6.08 13.43 -19.22
C ARG A 70 6.72 13.86 -17.90
N VAL A 71 7.99 14.24 -17.92
CA VAL A 71 8.74 14.62 -16.72
C VAL A 71 8.37 16.05 -16.31
N MET A 72 8.00 16.21 -15.05
CA MET A 72 7.63 17.50 -14.45
C MET A 72 8.82 18.15 -13.72
N GLY A 73 9.76 17.33 -13.23
CA GLY A 73 10.99 17.79 -12.59
C GLY A 73 11.55 16.81 -11.56
N ASP A 74 12.70 17.14 -10.98
CA ASP A 74 13.35 16.30 -9.97
C ASP A 74 12.58 16.29 -8.65
N LYS A 75 12.60 15.15 -7.95
CA LYS A 75 11.91 14.97 -6.67
C LYS A 75 12.60 15.80 -5.58
N ALA A 76 11.88 16.77 -5.03
CA ALA A 76 12.42 17.69 -4.02
C ALA A 76 12.63 17.06 -2.63
N LYS A 77 11.83 16.06 -2.25
CA LYS A 77 11.83 15.42 -0.92
C LYS A 77 12.14 13.92 -1.01
N GLY A 78 12.76 13.36 0.03
CA GLY A 78 13.19 11.96 0.10
C GLY A 78 14.71 11.80 -0.06
N VAL A 79 15.22 10.65 0.40
CA VAL A 79 16.65 10.31 0.41
C VAL A 79 17.12 9.86 -0.97
N GLU A 80 16.29 9.10 -1.69
CA GLU A 80 16.61 8.56 -3.01
C GLU A 80 16.30 9.57 -4.13
N PRO A 81 17.21 9.74 -5.11
CA PRO A 81 16.97 10.54 -6.29
C PRO A 81 15.90 9.91 -7.19
N GLY A 82 15.35 10.74 -8.06
CA GLY A 82 14.20 10.41 -8.87
C GLY A 82 13.52 11.65 -9.42
N PHE A 83 12.47 11.45 -10.20
CA PHE A 83 11.72 12.53 -10.81
C PHE A 83 10.21 12.32 -10.66
N ILE A 84 9.49 13.42 -10.70
CA ILE A 84 8.02 13.45 -10.74
C ILE A 84 7.61 13.48 -12.20
N ALA A 85 6.68 12.62 -12.58
CA ALA A 85 6.21 12.53 -13.94
C ALA A 85 4.69 12.31 -14.01
N LYS A 86 4.14 12.54 -15.19
CA LYS A 86 2.78 12.12 -15.58
C LYS A 86 2.88 11.07 -16.67
N ARG A 87 1.88 10.22 -16.84
CA ARG A 87 1.86 9.33 -18.00
C ARG A 87 1.82 10.16 -19.28
N ASP A 88 2.58 9.72 -20.27
CA ASP A 88 2.50 10.22 -21.63
C ASP A 88 1.57 9.33 -22.46
N TRP A 89 1.18 9.84 -23.62
CA TRP A 89 0.42 9.07 -24.61
C TRP A 89 1.25 7.90 -25.13
N THR A 90 0.62 6.75 -25.34
CA THR A 90 1.30 5.58 -25.95
C THR A 90 0.52 5.04 -27.15
N PRO A 91 1.13 4.22 -28.03
CA PRO A 91 0.41 3.62 -29.17
C PRO A 91 -0.84 2.82 -28.75
N GLY A 92 -0.77 2.14 -27.59
CA GLY A 92 -1.93 1.43 -27.03
C GLY A 92 -3.08 2.34 -26.61
N ASP A 93 -2.84 3.63 -26.37
CA ASP A 93 -3.88 4.61 -26.11
C ASP A 93 -4.57 5.08 -27.40
N SER A 94 -3.84 5.14 -28.51
CA SER A 94 -4.44 5.33 -29.84
C SER A 94 -5.41 4.20 -30.19
N VAL A 95 -5.05 2.95 -29.90
CA VAL A 95 -5.97 1.79 -30.08
C VAL A 95 -7.22 1.92 -29.22
N LYS A 96 -7.08 2.40 -27.97
CA LYS A 96 -8.22 2.66 -27.08
C LYS A 96 -9.10 3.80 -27.54
N LEU A 97 -8.52 4.82 -28.17
CA LEU A 97 -9.26 5.93 -28.76
C LEU A 97 -10.08 5.49 -29.99
N GLN A 98 -9.57 4.51 -30.74
CA GLN A 98 -10.29 3.91 -31.88
C GLN A 98 -11.39 2.93 -31.45
N ASN A 99 -11.30 2.36 -30.25
CA ASN A 99 -12.26 1.35 -29.79
C ASN A 99 -13.58 1.99 -29.31
N PRO A 100 -14.72 1.77 -29.98
CA PRO A 100 -16.00 2.39 -29.62
C PRO A 100 -16.50 2.04 -28.22
N GLN A 101 -16.09 0.90 -27.67
CA GLN A 101 -16.48 0.46 -26.33
C GLN A 101 -15.61 1.06 -25.23
N HIS A 102 -14.50 1.71 -25.56
CA HIS A 102 -13.58 2.26 -24.58
C HIS A 102 -13.92 3.71 -24.28
N LYS A 103 -13.80 4.10 -23.01
CA LYS A 103 -14.11 5.47 -22.54
C LYS A 103 -13.38 6.60 -23.29
N PHE A 104 -12.16 6.34 -23.77
CA PHE A 104 -11.40 7.34 -24.57
C PHE A 104 -12.14 7.70 -25.86
N HIS A 105 -12.78 6.73 -26.51
CA HIS A 105 -13.59 7.00 -27.68
C HIS A 105 -14.83 7.82 -27.32
N GLN A 106 -15.50 7.47 -26.23
CA GLN A 106 -16.66 8.22 -25.73
C GLN A 106 -16.31 9.66 -25.37
N ASP A 107 -15.15 9.88 -24.74
CA ASP A 107 -14.61 11.21 -24.46
C ASP A 107 -14.28 11.98 -25.75
N ALA A 108 -13.76 11.31 -26.78
CA ALA A 108 -13.47 11.92 -28.08
C ALA A 108 -14.72 12.40 -28.80
N LEU A 109 -15.79 11.59 -28.79
CA LEU A 109 -17.09 11.98 -29.33
C LEU A 109 -17.62 13.23 -28.61
N ARG A 110 -17.62 13.21 -27.27
CA ARG A 110 -18.05 14.37 -26.45
C ARG A 110 -17.24 15.63 -26.74
N MET A 111 -15.91 15.52 -26.81
CA MET A 111 -15.04 16.67 -27.13
C MET A 111 -15.32 17.22 -28.53
N THR A 112 -15.50 16.33 -29.51
CA THR A 112 -15.80 16.73 -30.89
C THR A 112 -17.17 17.42 -30.99
N GLU A 113 -18.16 16.95 -30.24
CA GLU A 113 -19.46 17.63 -30.11
C GLU A 113 -19.30 19.04 -29.52
N GLU A 114 -18.51 19.19 -28.45
CA GLU A 114 -18.20 20.50 -27.84
C GLU A 114 -17.50 21.47 -28.82
N TRP A 115 -16.66 20.96 -29.73
CA TRP A 115 -15.97 21.78 -30.74
C TRP A 115 -16.92 22.36 -31.81
N LEU A 116 -18.04 21.68 -32.06
CA LEU A 116 -19.09 22.14 -32.97
C LEU A 116 -20.05 23.14 -32.31
N GLY A 117 -19.91 23.40 -31.01
CA GLY A 117 -20.68 24.40 -30.28
C GLY A 117 -20.29 25.84 -30.62
N GLN A 118 -21.16 26.79 -30.23
CA GLN A 118 -20.97 28.23 -30.48
C GLN A 118 -19.70 28.82 -29.86
N GLN A 119 -19.28 28.25 -28.73
CA GLN A 119 -18.09 28.66 -28.00
C GLN A 119 -17.23 27.41 -27.78
N PRO A 120 -16.40 27.03 -28.76
CA PRO A 120 -15.53 25.87 -28.61
C PRO A 120 -14.57 26.08 -27.43
N PRO A 121 -14.29 25.02 -26.64
CA PRO A 121 -13.36 25.10 -25.52
C PRO A 121 -11.93 25.41 -25.99
N GLN A 122 -11.11 25.98 -25.09
CA GLN A 122 -9.68 26.14 -25.34
C GLN A 122 -9.04 24.77 -25.61
N GLY A 123 -8.27 24.65 -26.70
CA GLY A 123 -7.66 23.39 -27.14
C GLY A 123 -8.40 22.65 -28.27
N ALA A 124 -9.54 23.18 -28.75
CA ALA A 124 -10.17 22.72 -29.97
C ALA A 124 -9.24 22.89 -31.20
N PRO A 125 -9.39 22.07 -32.25
CA PRO A 125 -8.71 22.27 -33.52
C PRO A 125 -9.03 23.66 -34.09
N GLY A 126 -8.13 24.22 -34.88
CA GLY A 126 -8.37 25.45 -35.61
C GLY A 126 -9.57 25.31 -36.55
N ASP A 127 -10.36 26.39 -36.66
CA ASP A 127 -11.58 26.40 -37.47
C ASP A 127 -11.33 25.98 -38.92
N GLN A 128 -10.16 26.28 -39.49
CA GLN A 128 -9.77 25.83 -40.83
C GLN A 128 -9.68 24.30 -40.93
N ALA A 129 -9.03 23.65 -39.97
CA ALA A 129 -8.91 22.19 -39.94
C ALA A 129 -10.27 21.54 -39.70
N LEU A 130 -11.05 22.06 -38.76
CA LEU A 130 -12.37 21.55 -38.45
C LEU A 130 -13.34 21.70 -39.64
N GLN A 131 -13.31 22.83 -40.34
CA GLN A 131 -14.10 23.09 -41.55
C GLN A 131 -13.73 22.13 -42.69
N ALA A 132 -12.43 21.89 -42.91
CA ALA A 132 -11.98 20.96 -43.94
C ALA A 132 -12.43 19.52 -43.66
N MET A 133 -12.30 19.08 -42.40
CA MET A 133 -12.73 17.75 -41.95
C MET A 133 -14.26 17.59 -42.04
N LEU A 134 -15.02 18.62 -41.65
CA LEU A 134 -16.47 18.67 -41.76
C LEU A 134 -16.93 18.51 -43.21
N ASN A 135 -16.34 19.25 -44.15
CA ASN A 135 -16.68 19.15 -45.56
C ASN A 135 -16.48 17.73 -46.10
N GLN A 136 -15.41 17.05 -45.69
CA GLN A 136 -15.13 15.68 -46.10
C GLN A 136 -16.17 14.69 -45.53
N VAL A 137 -16.48 14.81 -44.23
CA VAL A 137 -17.48 13.97 -43.57
C VAL A 137 -18.87 14.19 -44.16
N LEU A 138 -19.25 15.45 -44.41
CA LEU A 138 -20.53 15.81 -45.01
C LEU A 138 -20.65 15.31 -46.44
N THR A 139 -19.59 15.42 -47.25
CA THR A 139 -19.57 14.88 -48.61
C THR A 139 -19.82 13.37 -48.57
N SER A 140 -19.10 12.65 -47.71
CA SER A 140 -19.28 11.21 -47.51
C SER A 140 -20.70 10.85 -47.06
N LEU A 141 -21.27 11.59 -46.10
CA LEU A 141 -22.66 11.37 -45.64
C LEU A 141 -23.68 11.65 -46.75
N SER A 142 -23.48 12.71 -47.54
CA SER A 142 -24.38 13.12 -48.62
C SER A 142 -24.44 12.15 -49.80
N GLU A 143 -23.37 11.38 -49.99
CA GLU A 143 -23.22 10.35 -51.03
C GLU A 143 -23.59 8.94 -50.55
N SER A 144 -23.89 8.78 -49.25
CA SER A 144 -24.22 7.50 -48.63
C SER A 144 -25.73 7.24 -48.57
N ASP A 145 -26.13 5.99 -48.28
CA ASP A 145 -27.50 5.60 -47.95
C ASP A 145 -27.92 5.97 -46.51
N SER A 146 -27.19 6.89 -45.87
CA SER A 146 -27.49 7.37 -44.51
C SER A 146 -28.85 8.06 -44.45
N PRO A 147 -29.65 7.87 -43.38
CA PRO A 147 -30.87 8.64 -43.16
C PRO A 147 -30.61 10.15 -43.02
N HIS A 148 -29.35 10.56 -42.87
CA HIS A 148 -28.93 11.95 -42.76
C HIS A 148 -28.29 12.53 -44.04
N ALA A 149 -28.36 11.82 -45.17
CA ALA A 149 -27.77 12.27 -46.43
C ALA A 149 -28.34 13.60 -46.91
N GLU A 150 -29.65 13.83 -46.74
CA GLU A 150 -30.29 15.08 -47.16
C GLU A 150 -29.87 16.26 -46.28
N ASN A 151 -29.84 16.08 -44.95
CA ASN A 151 -29.32 17.09 -44.01
C ASN A 151 -27.88 17.50 -44.35
N ALA A 152 -27.04 16.54 -44.79
CA ALA A 152 -25.68 16.82 -45.22
C ALA A 152 -25.64 17.65 -46.52
N ARG A 153 -26.52 17.35 -47.49
CA ARG A 153 -26.64 18.13 -48.75
C ARG A 153 -27.10 19.55 -48.49
N GLU A 154 -28.13 19.73 -47.67
CA GLU A 154 -28.66 21.05 -47.31
C GLU A 154 -27.57 21.93 -46.69
N LEU A 155 -26.78 21.35 -45.78
CA LEU A 155 -25.72 22.08 -45.12
C LEU A 155 -24.54 22.42 -46.06
N LEU A 156 -24.16 21.51 -46.96
CA LEU A 156 -23.18 21.79 -48.01
C LEU A 156 -23.65 22.84 -49.02
N GLN A 157 -24.97 22.95 -49.24
CA GLN A 157 -25.61 23.93 -50.13
C GLN A 157 -25.88 25.28 -49.46
N SER A 158 -25.89 25.34 -48.12
CA SER A 158 -26.22 26.54 -47.34
C SER A 158 -25.11 27.59 -47.36
N VAL A 159 -24.97 28.30 -48.49
CA VAL A 159 -24.12 29.48 -48.64
C VAL A 159 -24.76 30.40 -49.66
N LYS A 160 -24.99 31.67 -49.28
CA LYS A 160 -25.48 32.68 -50.22
C LYS A 160 -24.39 33.04 -51.23
N ASP A 161 -24.82 33.20 -52.48
CA ASP A 161 -24.10 33.69 -53.66
C ASP A 161 -22.72 34.33 -53.40
N GLY A 162 -21.65 33.61 -53.78
CA GLY A 162 -20.35 34.19 -54.12
C GLY A 162 -19.16 33.87 -53.21
N ASP A 163 -19.38 33.45 -51.96
CA ASP A 163 -18.31 33.06 -51.02
C ASP A 163 -18.27 31.54 -50.79
N ALA A 164 -17.10 31.02 -50.42
CA ALA A 164 -16.93 29.59 -50.11
C ALA A 164 -17.80 29.17 -48.90
N PRO A 165 -18.34 27.94 -48.87
CA PRO A 165 -19.12 27.45 -47.74
C PRO A 165 -18.38 27.50 -46.41
N ASP A 166 -18.88 28.30 -45.47
CA ASP A 166 -18.55 28.20 -44.04
C ASP A 166 -19.61 27.37 -43.32
N VAL A 167 -19.45 26.06 -43.48
CA VAL A 167 -20.33 25.05 -42.91
C VAL A 167 -20.22 25.03 -41.39
N LEU A 168 -19.03 25.27 -40.84
CA LEU A 168 -18.79 25.34 -39.41
C LEU A 168 -19.56 26.51 -38.78
N ALA A 169 -19.58 27.69 -39.41
CA ALA A 169 -20.38 28.82 -38.94
C ALA A 169 -21.89 28.50 -38.98
N SER A 170 -22.36 27.86 -40.05
CA SER A 170 -23.76 27.46 -40.20
C SER A 170 -24.18 26.40 -39.18
N LEU A 171 -23.29 25.43 -38.90
CA LEU A 171 -23.45 24.49 -37.80
C LEU A 171 -23.56 25.27 -36.50
N ARG A 172 -22.58 26.09 -36.10
CA ARG A 172 -22.62 26.82 -34.82
C ARG A 172 -23.86 27.71 -34.64
N ALA A 173 -24.43 28.25 -35.71
CA ALA A 173 -25.63 29.08 -35.65
C ALA A 173 -26.93 28.28 -35.38
N ASP A 174 -26.99 27.00 -35.78
CA ASP A 174 -28.18 26.17 -35.67
C ASP A 174 -28.20 25.35 -34.37
N GLN A 175 -29.10 25.72 -33.44
CA GLN A 175 -29.25 25.10 -32.12
C GLN A 175 -30.29 23.98 -32.07
N ASP A 176 -31.15 23.84 -33.09
CA ASP A 176 -32.29 22.90 -33.08
C ASP A 176 -32.03 21.65 -33.95
N ARG A 177 -30.76 21.31 -34.16
CA ARG A 177 -30.36 20.19 -35.03
C ARG A 177 -30.79 18.83 -34.50
N ASP A 178 -31.15 17.97 -35.45
CA ASP A 178 -31.45 16.57 -35.19
C ASP A 178 -30.28 15.89 -34.43
N PRO A 179 -30.52 15.36 -33.21
CA PRO A 179 -29.47 14.70 -32.44
C PRO A 179 -28.85 13.51 -33.17
N GLY A 180 -29.63 12.80 -34.01
CA GLY A 180 -29.12 11.70 -34.84
C GLY A 180 -28.06 12.19 -35.84
N PHE A 181 -28.34 13.29 -36.53
CA PHE A 181 -27.42 13.93 -37.47
C PHE A 181 -26.16 14.45 -36.77
N THR A 182 -26.29 15.12 -35.63
CA THR A 182 -25.13 15.59 -34.84
C THR A 182 -24.23 14.41 -34.45
N ASN A 183 -24.81 13.30 -33.97
CA ASN A 183 -24.06 12.09 -33.64
C ASN A 183 -23.33 11.47 -34.85
N ALA A 184 -23.97 11.48 -36.03
CA ALA A 184 -23.37 10.99 -37.27
C ALA A 184 -22.17 11.87 -37.69
N LEU A 185 -22.29 13.20 -37.59
CA LEU A 185 -21.20 14.14 -37.88
C LEU A 185 -20.02 13.96 -36.92
N VAL A 186 -20.29 13.92 -35.62
CA VAL A 186 -19.28 13.72 -34.58
C VAL A 186 -18.54 12.41 -34.77
N SER A 187 -19.26 11.31 -35.02
CA SER A 187 -18.67 10.00 -35.28
C SER A 187 -17.83 10.01 -36.57
N GLY A 188 -18.34 10.63 -37.63
CA GLY A 188 -17.63 10.76 -38.90
C GLY A 188 -16.35 11.56 -38.77
N LEU A 189 -16.36 12.66 -38.00
CA LEU A 189 -15.18 13.49 -37.75
C LEU A 189 -14.09 12.72 -37.00
N VAL A 190 -14.45 11.97 -35.94
CA VAL A 190 -13.48 11.14 -35.22
C VAL A 190 -12.90 10.05 -36.12
N GLN A 191 -13.73 9.41 -36.96
CA GLN A 191 -13.25 8.40 -37.93
C GLN A 191 -12.34 9.01 -39.00
N GLU A 192 -12.70 10.17 -39.53
CA GLU A 192 -11.90 10.88 -40.53
C GLU A 192 -10.57 11.35 -39.96
N ALA A 193 -10.52 11.74 -38.68
CA ALA A 193 -9.25 12.08 -38.01
C ALA A 193 -8.28 10.88 -38.03
N PHE A 194 -8.78 9.67 -37.83
CA PHE A 194 -7.98 8.46 -37.94
C PHE A 194 -7.60 8.10 -39.38
N ALA A 195 -8.57 8.14 -40.30
CA ALA A 195 -8.33 7.77 -41.69
C ALA A 195 -7.39 8.77 -42.39
N GLY A 196 -7.60 10.07 -42.16
CA GLY A 196 -6.80 11.16 -42.71
C GLY A 196 -5.39 11.21 -42.15
N SER A 197 -5.19 10.95 -40.85
CA SER A 197 -3.85 10.95 -40.23
C SER A 197 -2.96 9.80 -40.73
N ALA A 198 -3.55 8.70 -41.19
CA ALA A 198 -2.84 7.57 -41.79
C ALA A 198 -2.48 7.78 -43.27
N GLN A 199 -2.98 8.83 -43.92
CA GLN A 199 -2.77 9.06 -45.35
C GLN A 199 -1.45 9.79 -45.61
N THR A 200 -0.62 9.27 -46.52
CA THR A 200 0.71 9.84 -46.82
C THR A 200 0.76 10.59 -48.15
N ALA A 201 -0.23 10.39 -49.02
CA ALA A 201 -0.28 10.99 -50.36
C ALA A 201 -0.85 12.42 -50.39
N ASP A 202 -1.65 12.81 -49.39
CA ASP A 202 -2.25 14.14 -49.27
C ASP A 202 -1.81 14.79 -47.95
N GLY A 203 -0.76 15.62 -48.04
CA GLY A 203 -0.17 16.29 -46.88
C GLY A 203 -1.10 17.31 -46.23
N THR A 204 -2.06 17.88 -46.96
CA THR A 204 -3.00 18.87 -46.42
C THR A 204 -4.09 18.17 -45.62
N ARG A 205 -4.69 17.11 -46.17
CA ARG A 205 -5.64 16.27 -45.42
C ARG A 205 -4.99 15.66 -44.18
N ALA A 206 -3.78 15.12 -44.33
CA ALA A 206 -3.02 14.58 -43.22
C ALA A 206 -2.74 15.66 -42.15
N GLY A 207 -2.42 16.89 -42.56
CA GLY A 207 -2.21 18.03 -41.66
C GLY A 207 -3.43 18.33 -40.78
N HIS A 208 -4.61 18.51 -41.39
CA HIS A 208 -5.85 18.80 -40.64
C HIS A 208 -6.27 17.63 -39.74
N ALA A 209 -6.14 16.39 -40.24
CA ALA A 209 -6.47 15.20 -39.45
C ALA A 209 -5.51 15.03 -38.27
N ASN A 210 -4.21 15.30 -38.45
CA ASN A 210 -3.22 15.28 -37.36
C ASN A 210 -3.50 16.34 -36.30
N GLU A 211 -3.89 17.55 -36.71
CA GLU A 211 -4.30 18.61 -35.77
C GLU A 211 -5.51 18.16 -34.92
N MET A 212 -6.53 17.59 -35.56
CA MET A 212 -7.69 17.06 -34.84
C MET A 212 -7.30 15.91 -33.88
N MET A 213 -6.45 15.00 -34.33
CA MET A 213 -5.93 13.91 -33.50
C MET A 213 -5.09 14.41 -32.32
N ASP A 214 -4.33 15.49 -32.48
CA ASP A 214 -3.55 16.11 -31.42
C ASP A 214 -4.46 16.81 -30.39
N SER A 215 -5.50 17.51 -30.82
CA SER A 215 -6.52 18.08 -29.92
C SER A 215 -7.27 17.00 -29.14
N LEU A 216 -7.68 15.90 -29.78
CA LEU A 216 -8.32 14.75 -29.12
C LEU A 216 -7.38 14.15 -28.07
N ARG A 217 -6.12 13.92 -28.45
CA ARG A 217 -5.08 13.40 -27.56
C ARG A 217 -4.92 14.30 -26.34
N HIS A 218 -4.79 15.60 -26.57
CA HIS A 218 -4.59 16.58 -25.51
C HIS A 218 -5.77 16.62 -24.55
N GLY A 219 -7.00 16.77 -25.06
CA GLY A 219 -8.21 16.80 -24.22
C GLY A 219 -8.40 15.54 -23.39
N ILE A 220 -8.09 14.36 -23.94
CA ILE A 220 -8.12 13.09 -23.18
C ILE A 220 -7.02 13.07 -22.12
N MET A 221 -5.82 13.54 -22.44
CA MET A 221 -4.73 13.65 -21.47
C MET A 221 -5.03 14.64 -20.33
N GLU A 222 -5.83 15.67 -20.58
CA GLU A 222 -6.24 16.64 -19.56
C GLU A 222 -7.43 16.19 -18.71
N THR A 223 -8.31 15.33 -19.23
CA THR A 223 -9.52 14.90 -18.50
C THR A 223 -9.35 13.56 -17.80
N GLN A 224 -8.50 12.67 -18.31
CA GLN A 224 -8.42 11.31 -17.79
C GLN A 224 -7.46 11.20 -16.59
N PRO A 225 -7.91 10.63 -15.44
CA PRO A 225 -7.06 10.46 -14.26
C PRO A 225 -5.74 9.74 -14.53
N LYS A 226 -5.71 8.84 -15.53
CA LYS A 226 -4.50 8.14 -15.95
C LYS A 226 -3.33 9.07 -16.29
N PHE A 227 -3.60 10.18 -16.98
CA PHE A 227 -2.57 11.10 -17.49
C PHE A 227 -2.30 12.26 -16.53
N ASN A 228 -3.17 12.47 -15.54
CA ASN A 228 -3.05 13.54 -14.56
C ASN A 228 -2.48 13.10 -13.21
N LYS A 229 -2.45 11.79 -12.93
CA LYS A 229 -1.85 11.26 -11.72
C LYS A 229 -0.34 11.50 -11.72
N ASN A 230 0.18 11.99 -10.59
CA ASN A 230 1.62 12.09 -10.37
C ASN A 230 2.21 10.71 -10.10
N HIS A 231 3.28 10.41 -10.84
CA HIS A 231 4.14 9.25 -10.70
C HIS A 231 5.48 9.70 -10.13
N TYR A 232 5.99 8.97 -9.14
CA TYR A 232 7.25 9.22 -8.47
C TYR A 232 8.20 8.11 -8.87
N ILE A 233 9.06 8.41 -9.84
CA ILE A 233 10.02 7.43 -10.37
C ILE A 233 11.27 7.46 -9.50
N LYS A 234 11.55 6.38 -8.79
CA LYS A 234 12.79 6.19 -8.01
C LYS A 234 13.91 5.67 -8.93
N LEU A 235 15.06 6.34 -8.90
CA LEU A 235 16.24 6.03 -9.71
C LEU A 235 17.41 5.45 -8.91
N ASP A 236 17.46 5.70 -7.60
CA ASP A 236 18.56 5.41 -6.66
C ASP A 236 19.84 6.25 -6.85
N TYR A 237 20.16 6.66 -8.09
CA TYR A 237 21.31 7.51 -8.46
C TYR A 237 21.13 8.15 -9.84
N TYR A 238 21.95 9.17 -10.15
CA TYR A 238 22.10 9.71 -11.49
C TYR A 238 23.33 9.12 -12.19
N GLU A 239 23.36 9.15 -13.51
CA GLU A 239 24.52 8.64 -14.28
C GLU A 239 25.79 9.44 -13.98
N ALA A 240 25.65 10.75 -13.75
CA ALA A 240 26.74 11.62 -13.30
C ALA A 240 27.34 11.23 -11.94
N ASP A 241 26.68 10.37 -11.16
CA ASP A 241 27.17 9.85 -9.88
C ASP A 241 27.90 8.48 -10.03
N LYS A 242 28.17 8.03 -11.26
CA LYS A 242 28.97 6.84 -11.55
C LYS A 242 30.46 7.11 -11.32
N SER A 243 31.13 6.19 -10.62
CA SER A 243 32.58 6.20 -10.39
C SER A 243 33.11 4.78 -10.62
N GLY A 244 33.74 4.55 -11.77
CA GLY A 244 34.11 3.21 -12.21
C GLY A 244 32.86 2.40 -12.59
N ASP A 245 32.71 1.22 -11.98
CA ASP A 245 31.56 0.31 -12.13
C ASP A 245 30.45 0.56 -11.09
N ARG A 246 30.68 1.48 -10.14
CA ARG A 246 29.76 1.74 -9.02
C ARG A 246 29.03 3.06 -9.17
N TYR A 247 27.79 3.06 -8.69
CA TYR A 247 26.92 4.22 -8.63
C TYR A 247 26.72 4.66 -7.18
N GLN A 248 27.06 5.91 -6.90
CA GLN A 248 26.98 6.50 -5.58
C GLN A 248 25.69 7.31 -5.42
N ILE A 249 25.26 7.52 -4.17
CA ILE A 249 24.18 8.48 -3.91
C ILE A 249 24.64 9.90 -4.30
N PRO A 250 23.71 10.79 -4.70
CA PRO A 250 24.02 12.18 -4.98
C PRO A 250 24.73 12.87 -3.81
N SER A 251 25.70 13.74 -4.10
CA SER A 251 26.47 14.44 -3.06
C SER A 251 25.59 15.29 -2.13
N ASP A 252 24.53 15.90 -2.67
CA ASP A 252 23.55 16.70 -1.95
C ASP A 252 22.61 15.87 -1.04
N LYS A 253 22.60 14.55 -1.21
CA LYS A 253 21.83 13.60 -0.40
C LYS A 253 22.71 12.81 0.57
N ALA A 254 24.03 12.86 0.42
CA ALA A 254 24.96 12.18 1.30
C ALA A 254 25.17 12.94 2.61
N LYS A 255 25.24 12.22 3.74
CA LYS A 255 25.58 12.83 5.05
C LYS A 255 26.98 13.44 5.06
N ASN A 256 27.91 12.81 4.33
CA ASN A 256 29.28 13.27 4.08
C ASN A 256 29.90 12.44 2.94
N ALA A 257 31.13 12.80 2.51
CA ALA A 257 31.83 12.11 1.42
C ALA A 257 32.12 10.63 1.72
N LEU A 258 32.41 10.28 2.97
CA LEU A 258 32.68 8.90 3.38
C LEU A 258 31.42 8.03 3.30
N HIS A 259 30.28 8.57 3.76
CA HIS A 259 28.96 7.97 3.61
C HIS A 259 28.62 7.76 2.12
N ARG A 260 28.91 8.75 1.27
CA ARG A 260 28.71 8.64 -0.18
C ARG A 260 29.53 7.48 -0.78
N TRP A 261 30.81 7.38 -0.42
CA TRP A 261 31.70 6.34 -0.91
C TRP A 261 31.24 4.93 -0.47
N PHE A 262 30.87 4.75 0.80
CA PHE A 262 30.37 3.47 1.31
C PHE A 262 29.03 3.02 0.71
N THR A 263 28.24 3.95 0.18
CA THR A 263 26.97 3.63 -0.49
C THR A 263 27.11 3.24 -1.96
N GLY A 264 28.34 3.22 -2.51
CA GLY A 264 28.57 2.85 -3.91
C GLY A 264 28.20 1.38 -4.18
N ALA A 265 27.33 1.16 -5.16
CA ALA A 265 26.83 -0.17 -5.52
C ALA A 265 26.84 -0.36 -7.05
N THR A 266 26.95 -1.60 -7.53
CA THR A 266 26.94 -1.89 -8.96
C THR A 266 25.55 -1.70 -9.57
N ALA A 267 25.42 -1.66 -10.91
CA ALA A 267 24.12 -1.66 -11.57
C ALA A 267 23.26 -2.86 -11.13
N LYS A 268 23.90 -4.03 -10.97
CA LYS A 268 23.25 -5.26 -10.54
C LYS A 268 22.66 -5.12 -9.14
N ASP A 269 23.45 -4.65 -8.17
CA ASP A 269 23.00 -4.45 -6.78
C ASP A 269 21.79 -3.50 -6.68
N ARG A 270 21.75 -2.50 -7.56
CA ARG A 270 20.70 -1.47 -7.57
C ARG A 270 19.42 -1.96 -8.21
N ASN A 271 19.54 -2.63 -9.35
CA ASN A 271 18.42 -3.31 -9.99
C ASN A 271 17.82 -4.38 -9.07
N GLU A 272 18.66 -5.10 -8.33
CA GLU A 272 18.23 -6.05 -7.32
C GLU A 272 17.44 -5.38 -6.19
N GLY A 273 17.95 -4.24 -5.68
CA GLY A 273 17.26 -3.41 -4.68
C GLY A 273 15.85 -3.02 -5.13
N ALA A 274 15.70 -2.55 -6.39
CA ALA A 274 14.41 -2.22 -6.96
C ALA A 274 13.47 -3.44 -7.02
N VAL A 275 13.96 -4.58 -7.52
CA VAL A 275 13.17 -5.82 -7.60
C VAL A 275 12.70 -6.27 -6.22
N ARG A 276 13.59 -6.23 -5.23
CA ARG A 276 13.30 -6.58 -3.84
C ARG A 276 12.28 -5.64 -3.20
N GLU A 277 12.40 -4.33 -3.41
CA GLU A 277 11.45 -3.34 -2.86
C GLU A 277 10.05 -3.52 -3.46
N ALA A 278 9.96 -3.75 -4.79
CA ALA A 278 8.69 -4.04 -5.45
C ALA A 278 8.06 -5.33 -4.92
N LEU A 279 8.84 -6.41 -4.82
CA LEU A 279 8.42 -7.69 -4.26
C LEU A 279 7.94 -7.53 -2.81
N ALA A 280 8.69 -6.79 -1.99
CA ALA A 280 8.29 -6.52 -0.62
C ALA A 280 6.98 -5.73 -0.56
N ASN A 281 6.78 -4.73 -1.43
CA ASN A 281 5.53 -3.97 -1.48
C ASN A 281 4.34 -4.85 -1.87
N ASP A 282 4.47 -5.70 -2.88
CA ASP A 282 3.39 -6.59 -3.30
C ASP A 282 3.15 -7.73 -2.29
N LEU A 283 4.17 -8.17 -1.58
CA LEU A 283 4.03 -9.09 -0.45
C LEU A 283 3.30 -8.42 0.72
N MET A 284 3.60 -7.15 1.03
CA MET A 284 2.87 -6.37 2.05
C MET A 284 1.37 -6.29 1.72
N ARG A 285 1.03 -6.11 0.44
CA ARG A 285 -0.36 -6.10 -0.05
C ARG A 285 -1.00 -7.49 0.04
N SER A 286 -0.23 -8.53 -0.27
CA SER A 286 -0.65 -9.93 -0.08
C SER A 286 -0.87 -10.27 1.40
N LEU A 287 -0.18 -9.58 2.31
CA LEU A 287 -0.40 -9.68 3.76
C LEU A 287 -1.61 -8.83 4.23
N GLY A 288 -2.36 -8.21 3.31
CA GLY A 288 -3.55 -7.43 3.64
C GLY A 288 -3.26 -6.06 4.28
N ILE A 289 -2.06 -5.53 4.09
CA ILE A 289 -1.69 -4.16 4.45
C ILE A 289 -1.98 -3.28 3.23
N GLN A 290 -2.74 -2.21 3.41
CA GLN A 290 -2.92 -1.21 2.36
C GLN A 290 -1.55 -0.56 2.08
N SER A 291 -1.10 -0.55 0.83
CA SER A 291 0.15 0.11 0.48
C SER A 291 0.07 0.88 -0.83
N GLN A 292 1.05 1.75 -1.07
CA GLN A 292 1.20 2.40 -2.35
C GLN A 292 1.39 1.38 -3.47
N LYS A 293 0.94 1.73 -4.67
CA LYS A 293 1.28 0.93 -5.85
C LYS A 293 2.72 1.24 -6.21
N LEU A 294 3.54 0.20 -6.29
CA LEU A 294 4.94 0.27 -6.66
C LEU A 294 5.16 -0.72 -7.79
N LYS A 295 5.59 -0.23 -8.96
CA LYS A 295 5.79 -1.06 -10.15
C LYS A 295 7.19 -0.94 -10.70
N ILE A 296 7.72 -2.02 -11.24
CA ILE A 296 9.01 -1.97 -11.92
C ILE A 296 8.84 -1.35 -13.30
N VAL A 297 9.66 -0.35 -13.58
CA VAL A 297 9.81 0.28 -14.89
C VAL A 297 11.19 -0.08 -15.42
N GLU A 298 11.23 -0.58 -16.64
CA GLU A 298 12.48 -0.99 -17.29
C GLU A 298 12.99 0.13 -18.22
N GLY A 299 14.29 0.34 -18.22
CA GLY A 299 15.01 1.28 -19.05
C GLY A 299 16.46 0.85 -19.25
N GLU A 300 17.26 1.72 -19.86
CA GLU A 300 18.69 1.50 -20.06
C GLU A 300 19.50 2.76 -19.73
N TYR A 301 20.76 2.55 -19.38
CA TYR A 301 21.76 3.60 -19.33
C TYR A 301 22.23 3.98 -20.74
N ALA A 302 22.94 5.10 -20.88
CA ALA A 302 23.51 5.50 -22.17
C ALA A 302 24.49 4.45 -22.74
N ASP A 303 25.11 3.65 -21.87
CA ASP A 303 25.99 2.54 -22.23
C ASP A 303 25.26 1.22 -22.59
N GLY A 304 23.93 1.22 -22.61
CA GLY A 304 23.08 0.06 -22.93
C GLY A 304 22.86 -0.90 -21.74
N THR A 305 23.43 -0.62 -20.56
CA THR A 305 23.20 -1.45 -19.37
C THR A 305 21.74 -1.34 -18.92
N PRO A 306 21.04 -2.46 -18.62
CA PRO A 306 19.69 -2.44 -18.06
C PRO A 306 19.57 -1.64 -16.75
N LYS A 307 18.47 -0.90 -16.62
CA LYS A 307 18.07 -0.19 -15.40
C LYS A 307 16.62 -0.53 -15.04
N LEU A 308 16.44 -1.06 -13.83
CA LEU A 308 15.15 -1.26 -13.19
C LEU A 308 14.88 -0.13 -12.19
N MET A 309 13.74 0.53 -12.35
CA MET A 309 13.28 1.64 -11.51
C MET A 309 11.94 1.32 -10.87
N LEU A 310 11.54 2.13 -9.89
CA LEU A 310 10.25 1.99 -9.24
C LEU A 310 9.35 3.17 -9.56
N ASP A 311 8.20 2.87 -10.16
CA ASP A 311 7.07 3.79 -10.32
C ASP A 311 6.14 3.67 -9.12
N GLY A 312 6.26 4.63 -8.20
CA GLY A 312 5.35 4.81 -7.08
C GLY A 312 4.26 5.83 -7.41
N THR A 313 2.99 5.51 -7.11
CA THR A 313 1.93 6.52 -7.08
C THR A 313 1.53 6.81 -5.64
N HIS A 314 1.19 8.06 -5.31
CA HIS A 314 0.59 8.36 -4.01
C HIS A 314 -0.58 7.44 -3.70
N VAL A 315 -0.72 7.12 -2.42
CA VAL A 315 -1.87 6.39 -1.91
C VAL A 315 -3.08 7.27 -2.13
N ASP A 316 -4.05 6.76 -2.89
CA ASP A 316 -5.29 7.47 -3.16
C ASP A 316 -6.02 7.64 -1.82
N GLY A 317 -6.39 8.89 -1.51
CA GLY A 317 -7.25 9.18 -0.38
C GLY A 317 -8.67 8.66 -0.61
N THR A 318 -9.48 8.63 0.44
CA THR A 318 -10.94 8.52 0.31
C THR A 318 -11.54 9.92 0.27
N ASP A 319 -12.80 10.07 -0.15
CA ASP A 319 -13.47 11.36 -0.40
C ASP A 319 -13.39 12.38 0.76
N GLU A 320 -13.05 11.93 1.98
CA GLU A 320 -12.90 12.77 3.18
C GLU A 320 -11.47 12.79 3.78
N HIS A 321 -10.54 11.96 3.30
CA HIS A 321 -9.23 11.76 3.95
C HIS A 321 -8.10 11.62 2.94
N SER A 322 -7.15 12.56 2.99
CA SER A 322 -5.85 12.43 2.33
C SER A 322 -4.90 11.51 3.11
N PHE A 323 -3.91 10.96 2.42
CA PHE A 323 -2.79 10.27 3.07
C PHE A 323 -1.95 11.25 3.92
N SER A 324 -1.53 10.78 5.10
CA SER A 324 -0.54 11.44 5.95
C SER A 324 0.46 10.40 6.46
N ASP A 325 1.76 10.70 6.42
CA ASP A 325 2.78 9.88 7.08
C ASP A 325 2.80 10.13 8.60
N PHE A 326 3.59 9.35 9.34
CA PHE A 326 3.75 9.54 10.79
C PHE A 326 4.92 10.46 11.17
N ASP A 327 5.60 11.09 10.20
CA ASP A 327 6.74 11.97 10.46
C ASP A 327 6.28 13.36 10.95
N GLY A 328 7.12 13.96 11.79
CA GLY A 328 6.96 15.33 12.28
C GLY A 328 6.20 15.45 13.60
N LYS A 329 5.85 16.70 13.91
CA LYS A 329 5.03 17.09 15.07
C LYS A 329 3.95 18.03 14.55
N PRO A 330 2.89 17.51 13.93
CA PRO A 330 1.90 18.34 13.28
C PRO A 330 1.18 19.23 14.29
N LEU A 331 1.03 20.51 13.95
CA LEU A 331 0.36 21.51 14.80
C LEU A 331 -1.18 21.39 14.77
N ARG A 332 -1.72 20.51 13.91
CA ARG A 332 -3.15 20.37 13.60
C ARG A 332 -3.84 19.18 14.28
N GLY A 333 -3.22 18.57 15.30
CA GLY A 333 -3.80 17.42 16.03
C GLY A 333 -3.82 16.12 15.21
N GLU A 334 -3.04 16.07 14.14
CA GLU A 334 -2.78 14.88 13.33
C GLU A 334 -1.95 13.86 14.13
N ARG A 335 -1.99 12.61 13.67
CA ARG A 335 -1.24 11.52 14.29
C ARG A 335 0.23 11.59 13.89
N TYR A 336 1.12 11.34 14.84
CA TYR A 336 2.55 11.27 14.59
C TYR A 336 3.24 10.33 15.57
N LEU A 337 4.48 9.97 15.27
CA LEU A 337 5.27 9.07 16.08
C LEU A 337 6.04 9.81 17.19
N LYS A 338 5.91 9.36 18.44
CA LYS A 338 6.72 9.84 19.57
C LYS A 338 7.05 8.69 20.51
N ASP A 339 8.30 8.56 20.91
CA ASP A 339 8.80 7.47 21.77
C ASP A 339 8.41 6.05 21.26
N GLY A 340 8.33 5.89 19.94
CA GLY A 340 7.91 4.65 19.30
C GLY A 340 6.42 4.35 19.37
N VAL A 341 5.57 5.20 19.99
CA VAL A 341 4.11 5.05 20.01
C VAL A 341 3.41 6.13 19.17
N LEU A 342 2.17 5.85 18.78
CA LEU A 342 1.34 6.79 18.04
C LEU A 342 0.65 7.77 19.00
N VAL A 343 0.75 9.07 18.70
CA VAL A 343 0.18 10.12 19.54
C VAL A 343 -0.53 11.19 18.71
N ARG A 344 -1.33 12.02 19.39
CA ARG A 344 -1.85 13.30 18.88
C ARG A 344 -1.57 14.40 19.87
N ASN A 345 -1.34 15.62 19.37
CA ASN A 345 -1.33 16.80 20.22
C ASN A 345 -2.75 17.13 20.70
N THR A 346 -2.85 17.58 21.95
CA THR A 346 -4.12 18.04 22.53
C THR A 346 -4.27 19.54 22.40
N LYS A 347 -5.50 20.06 22.57
CA LYS A 347 -5.71 21.51 22.71
C LYS A 347 -5.33 21.96 24.10
N ALA A 348 -4.43 22.93 24.21
CA ALA A 348 -4.19 23.65 25.45
C ALA A 348 -5.34 24.63 25.72
N GLN A 349 -5.49 25.02 26.99
CA GLN A 349 -6.46 26.06 27.35
C GLN A 349 -6.05 27.39 26.68
N GLY A 350 -6.98 28.00 25.94
CA GLY A 350 -6.72 29.22 25.18
C GLY A 350 -6.20 28.99 23.75
N ASP A 351 -6.03 27.74 23.31
CA ASP A 351 -5.72 27.46 21.92
C ASP A 351 -6.84 27.98 20.99
N ALA A 352 -6.42 28.68 19.93
CA ALA A 352 -7.33 29.06 18.85
C ALA A 352 -7.86 27.80 18.12
N ASN A 353 -8.96 27.94 17.39
CA ASN A 353 -9.50 26.85 16.59
C ASN A 353 -8.46 26.32 15.60
N GLY A 354 -8.20 25.01 15.65
CA GLY A 354 -7.22 24.34 14.78
C GLY A 354 -5.79 24.33 15.30
N VAL A 355 -5.52 24.93 16.46
CA VAL A 355 -4.22 24.87 17.15
C VAL A 355 -4.26 23.80 18.23
N TYR A 356 -3.21 22.97 18.28
CA TYR A 356 -3.05 21.89 19.25
C TYR A 356 -1.66 21.99 19.87
N SER A 357 -1.50 22.91 20.83
CA SER A 357 -0.21 23.16 21.51
C SER A 357 -0.05 22.38 22.82
N GLY A 358 -1.10 21.67 23.25
CA GLY A 358 -1.12 20.87 24.47
C GLY A 358 -0.24 19.62 24.40
N PRO A 359 -0.01 18.95 25.54
CA PRO A 359 0.84 17.77 25.60
C PRO A 359 0.26 16.63 24.74
N PRO A 360 1.13 15.81 24.13
CA PRO A 360 0.66 14.71 23.30
C PRO A 360 0.06 13.59 24.16
N THR A 361 -1.02 13.00 23.66
CA THR A 361 -1.69 11.84 24.25
C THR A 361 -1.65 10.66 23.28
N LEU A 362 -1.64 9.45 23.83
CA LEU A 362 -1.66 8.22 23.04
C LEU A 362 -2.89 8.19 22.12
N ASP A 363 -2.68 7.88 20.84
CA ASP A 363 -3.75 7.59 19.89
C ASP A 363 -4.00 6.09 19.83
N SER A 364 -5.27 5.69 19.95
CA SER A 364 -5.68 4.29 19.77
C SER A 364 -6.90 4.17 18.84
N SER A 365 -7.05 5.14 17.94
CA SER A 365 -8.16 5.21 16.99
C SER A 365 -7.90 4.43 15.69
N MET A 366 -6.64 4.14 15.40
CA MET A 366 -6.25 3.34 14.24
C MET A 366 -6.84 1.93 14.32
N LYS A 367 -7.48 1.49 13.25
CA LYS A 367 -8.10 0.16 13.18
C LYS A 367 -7.05 -0.90 12.93
N GLU A 368 -7.12 -1.99 13.70
CA GLU A 368 -6.29 -3.19 13.52
C GLU A 368 -4.79 -2.90 13.43
N LEU A 369 -4.29 -1.89 14.14
CA LEU A 369 -2.88 -1.50 14.06
C LEU A 369 -1.97 -2.67 14.51
N GLY A 370 -2.35 -3.38 15.57
CA GLY A 370 -1.56 -4.44 16.20
C GLY A 370 -1.25 -5.63 15.30
N ARG A 371 -2.17 -6.01 14.39
CA ARG A 371 -1.98 -7.15 13.48
C ARG A 371 -0.77 -6.99 12.57
N ASN A 372 -0.42 -5.75 12.23
CA ASN A 372 0.66 -5.44 11.29
C ASN A 372 2.06 -5.75 11.85
N LYS A 373 2.21 -5.86 13.19
CA LYS A 373 3.51 -6.09 13.83
C LYS A 373 4.21 -7.32 13.28
N ILE A 374 3.51 -8.46 13.31
CA ILE A 374 4.10 -9.74 12.92
C ILE A 374 4.29 -9.85 11.41
N LEU A 375 3.44 -9.18 10.62
CA LEU A 375 3.55 -9.12 9.17
C LEU A 375 4.85 -8.41 8.74
N LEU A 376 5.17 -7.29 9.39
CA LEU A 376 6.42 -6.56 9.16
C LEU A 376 7.65 -7.31 9.70
N LEU A 377 7.52 -8.01 10.83
CA LEU A 377 8.58 -8.89 11.35
C LEU A 377 8.85 -10.08 10.43
N LEU A 378 7.82 -10.66 9.82
CA LEU A 378 7.92 -11.75 8.85
C LEU A 378 8.75 -11.32 7.63
N MET A 379 8.52 -10.11 7.13
CA MET A 379 9.30 -9.53 6.03
C MET A 379 10.70 -9.06 6.47
N ALA A 380 11.02 -9.13 7.75
CA ALA A 380 12.23 -8.57 8.36
C ALA A 380 12.44 -7.08 8.02
N ASP A 381 11.34 -6.31 7.90
CA ASP A 381 11.39 -4.86 7.61
C ASP A 381 11.88 -4.11 8.85
N ARG A 382 13.20 -4.04 9.03
CA ARG A 382 13.82 -3.38 10.19
C ARG A 382 13.50 -1.89 10.27
N ASP A 383 13.21 -1.27 9.14
CA ASP A 383 12.89 0.15 9.06
C ASP A 383 11.40 0.38 8.86
N ALA A 384 10.56 -0.55 9.34
CA ALA A 384 9.11 -0.55 9.30
C ALA A 384 8.48 0.85 9.15
N LEU A 385 8.53 1.67 10.20
CA LEU A 385 8.00 3.05 10.17
C LEU A 385 9.05 4.10 9.76
N GLY A 386 10.32 3.73 9.63
CA GLY A 386 11.43 4.67 9.50
C GLY A 386 11.82 5.29 10.84
N SER A 387 13.01 5.90 10.91
CA SER A 387 13.49 6.53 12.16
C SER A 387 12.54 7.60 12.71
N LYS A 388 11.77 8.27 11.84
CA LYS A 388 10.83 9.34 12.22
C LYS A 388 9.36 9.02 11.94
N GLY A 389 9.03 7.89 11.33
CA GLY A 389 7.63 7.60 10.93
C GLY A 389 7.32 7.83 9.44
N GLY A 390 8.30 8.25 8.63
CA GLY A 390 8.07 8.64 7.23
C GLY A 390 7.88 7.48 6.23
N ASN A 391 8.08 6.22 6.61
CA ASN A 391 7.95 5.09 5.66
C ASN A 391 6.52 4.53 5.57
N LYS A 392 5.66 4.89 6.54
CA LYS A 392 4.28 4.42 6.67
C LYS A 392 3.41 5.58 7.15
N GLY A 393 2.11 5.44 7.01
CA GLY A 393 1.16 6.49 7.33
C GLY A 393 -0.24 5.96 7.49
N TYR A 394 -1.20 6.82 7.22
CA TYR A 394 -2.62 6.52 7.35
C TYR A 394 -3.47 7.28 6.35
N VAL A 395 -4.63 6.69 6.03
CA VAL A 395 -5.76 7.34 5.36
C VAL A 395 -6.97 7.12 6.26
N GLY A 396 -7.52 8.20 6.84
CA GLY A 396 -8.55 8.09 7.88
C GLY A 396 -8.01 7.36 9.11
N ASP A 397 -8.55 6.18 9.40
CA ASP A 397 -8.13 5.30 10.51
C ASP A 397 -7.38 4.04 10.05
N THR A 398 -7.05 3.96 8.75
CA THR A 398 -6.43 2.78 8.14
C THR A 398 -4.92 2.96 8.05
N PHE A 399 -4.17 1.95 8.50
CA PHE A 399 -2.71 1.93 8.38
C PHE A 399 -2.29 1.67 6.93
N VAL A 400 -1.33 2.46 6.45
CA VAL A 400 -0.91 2.45 5.05
C VAL A 400 0.61 2.39 4.93
N GLY A 401 1.13 1.50 4.09
CA GLY A 401 2.54 1.48 3.72
C GLY A 401 2.86 2.28 2.46
N ILE A 402 3.96 3.03 2.48
CA ILE A 402 4.46 3.70 1.28
C ILE A 402 5.86 3.21 0.91
N ASP A 403 6.68 2.82 1.86
CA ASP A 403 8.02 2.35 1.57
C ASP A 403 8.35 1.10 2.41
N PRO A 404 8.61 -0.07 1.80
CA PRO A 404 9.19 -1.20 2.51
C PRO A 404 10.70 -0.97 2.69
N GLY A 405 11.06 0.00 3.52
CA GLY A 405 12.39 0.62 3.53
C GLY A 405 13.59 -0.34 3.59
N HIS A 406 13.49 -1.46 4.33
CA HIS A 406 14.56 -2.48 4.41
C HIS A 406 14.01 -3.91 4.54
N ALA A 407 12.95 -4.22 3.82
CA ALA A 407 12.36 -5.57 3.83
C ALA A 407 13.18 -6.58 3.01
N LEU A 408 13.06 -7.86 3.38
CA LEU A 408 13.63 -9.02 2.67
C LEU A 408 15.18 -9.03 2.56
N GLU A 409 15.87 -8.34 3.47
CA GLU A 409 17.33 -8.38 3.59
C GLU A 409 17.81 -9.71 4.21
N GLY A 410 18.62 -10.48 3.47
CA GLY A 410 18.90 -11.87 3.83
C GLY A 410 19.52 -12.12 5.21
N GLY A 411 20.33 -11.17 5.72
CA GLY A 411 20.94 -11.28 7.05
C GLY A 411 19.96 -11.18 8.23
N LEU A 412 18.79 -10.55 8.02
CA LEU A 412 17.72 -10.47 9.01
C LEU A 412 16.60 -11.46 8.71
N LEU A 413 16.25 -11.63 7.43
CA LEU A 413 15.21 -12.54 6.98
C LEU A 413 15.53 -14.00 7.35
N GLY A 414 16.80 -14.39 7.30
CA GLY A 414 17.25 -15.74 7.69
C GLY A 414 17.27 -16.01 9.20
N ARG A 415 17.01 -15.02 10.07
CA ARG A 415 17.06 -15.21 11.53
C ARG A 415 15.85 -16.00 12.03
N ARG A 416 16.08 -16.81 13.06
CA ARG A 416 15.10 -17.70 13.72
C ARG A 416 15.24 -17.58 15.23
N GLY A 417 14.16 -17.84 15.97
CA GLY A 417 14.17 -17.76 17.44
C GLY A 417 14.47 -16.36 18.00
N ASP A 418 14.29 -15.32 17.18
CA ASP A 418 14.39 -13.92 17.55
C ASP A 418 13.05 -13.31 17.94
N ILE A 419 11.93 -13.99 17.69
CA ILE A 419 10.57 -13.58 18.05
C ILE A 419 10.07 -14.44 19.21
N ASN A 420 9.37 -13.82 20.15
CA ASN A 420 8.70 -14.49 21.26
C ASN A 420 7.18 -14.46 21.07
N SER A 421 6.50 -15.33 21.81
CA SER A 421 5.05 -15.55 21.70
C SER A 421 4.16 -14.41 22.23
N ASP A 422 4.75 -13.37 22.85
CA ASP A 422 4.08 -12.10 23.20
C ASP A 422 4.25 -11.01 22.12
N PHE A 423 4.87 -11.36 20.98
CA PHE A 423 5.30 -10.46 19.91
C PHE A 423 6.49 -9.57 20.27
N SER A 424 7.15 -9.79 21.41
CA SER A 424 8.47 -9.20 21.66
C SER A 424 9.53 -9.89 20.79
N PHE A 425 10.65 -9.22 20.56
CA PHE A 425 11.72 -9.76 19.72
C PHE A 425 13.10 -9.26 20.15
N LYS A 426 14.15 -9.97 19.74
CA LYS A 426 15.55 -9.61 19.98
C LYS A 426 16.02 -8.63 18.91
N GLN A 427 16.57 -7.49 19.35
CA GLN A 427 17.16 -6.53 18.42
C GLN A 427 18.37 -7.15 17.70
N PRO A 428 18.48 -7.03 16.37
CA PRO A 428 19.45 -7.80 15.60
C PRO A 428 20.90 -7.33 15.72
N SER A 429 21.13 -6.11 16.21
CA SER A 429 22.44 -5.53 16.51
C SER A 429 22.29 -4.41 17.53
N ILE A 430 23.33 -4.15 18.32
CA ILE A 430 23.43 -3.01 19.25
C ILE A 430 23.90 -1.73 18.52
N LEU A 431 24.37 -1.86 17.28
CA LEU A 431 24.87 -0.73 16.50
C LEU A 431 23.70 0.19 16.06
N PRO A 432 23.78 1.50 16.32
CA PRO A 432 22.76 2.46 15.93
C PRO A 432 22.46 2.38 14.43
N GLY A 433 21.18 2.21 14.09
CA GLY A 433 20.70 2.22 12.70
C GLY A 433 20.50 0.85 12.04
N GLN A 434 20.86 -0.26 12.70
CA GLN A 434 20.64 -1.62 12.17
C GLN A 434 19.53 -2.42 12.85
N GLY A 435 18.91 -1.88 13.91
CA GLY A 435 17.82 -2.51 14.64
C GLY A 435 16.42 -2.25 14.05
N TYR A 436 15.43 -3.00 14.54
CA TYR A 436 14.01 -2.76 14.25
C TYR A 436 13.56 -1.45 14.91
N LYS A 437 12.97 -0.54 14.13
CA LYS A 437 12.59 0.79 14.59
C LYS A 437 11.10 0.93 14.81
N ASN A 438 10.72 1.50 15.95
CA ASN A 438 9.37 1.95 16.27
C ASN A 438 8.27 0.87 16.23
N PHE A 439 8.63 -0.39 16.45
CA PHE A 439 7.67 -1.51 16.52
C PHE A 439 6.76 -1.48 17.76
N SER A 440 7.11 -0.69 18.78
CA SER A 440 6.29 -0.50 19.98
C SER A 440 4.96 0.20 19.69
N MET A 441 4.81 0.86 18.54
CA MET A 441 3.54 1.43 18.06
C MET A 441 2.45 0.37 18.04
N PHE A 442 2.78 -0.84 17.60
CA PHE A 442 1.84 -1.93 17.43
C PHE A 442 1.53 -2.66 18.75
N ASP A 443 2.22 -2.32 19.84
CA ASP A 443 2.01 -2.93 21.16
C ASP A 443 0.87 -2.28 21.95
N GLN A 444 0.30 -1.20 21.44
CA GLN A 444 -0.86 -0.51 22.03
C GLN A 444 -2.20 -1.10 21.54
N SER A 445 -2.21 -2.41 21.27
CA SER A 445 -3.37 -3.22 20.89
C SER A 445 -3.43 -4.53 21.72
N PRO A 446 -4.62 -5.13 21.87
CA PRO A 446 -4.78 -6.41 22.58
C PRO A 446 -4.10 -7.59 21.85
N LEU A 447 -3.80 -8.68 22.58
CA LEU A 447 -3.17 -9.87 21.99
C LEU A 447 -4.02 -10.50 20.88
N SER A 448 -5.33 -10.57 21.09
CA SER A 448 -6.31 -11.04 20.09
C SER A 448 -6.19 -10.30 18.74
N GLU A 449 -6.00 -8.99 18.74
CA GLU A 449 -5.79 -8.19 17.53
C GLU A 449 -4.43 -8.48 16.89
N LYS A 450 -3.36 -8.56 17.69
CA LYS A 450 -2.02 -8.94 17.18
C LYS A 450 -2.03 -10.33 16.54
N MET A 451 -2.76 -11.28 17.14
CA MET A 451 -2.94 -12.65 16.63
C MET A 451 -3.65 -12.72 15.29
N GLU A 452 -4.41 -11.70 14.88
CA GLU A 452 -4.99 -11.67 13.54
C GLU A 452 -3.88 -11.66 12.45
N GLY A 453 -2.74 -11.03 12.73
CA GLY A 453 -1.59 -11.09 11.82
C GLY A 453 -1.03 -12.50 11.67
N VAL A 454 -1.00 -13.27 12.77
CA VAL A 454 -0.54 -14.67 12.73
C VAL A 454 -1.53 -15.55 11.95
N ARG A 455 -2.84 -15.34 12.14
CA ARG A 455 -3.87 -16.03 11.34
C ARG A 455 -3.76 -15.72 9.85
N GLN A 456 -3.45 -14.47 9.50
CA GLN A 456 -3.21 -14.08 8.11
C GLN A 456 -1.99 -14.81 7.52
N ILE A 457 -0.91 -14.95 8.29
CA ILE A 457 0.27 -15.73 7.88
C ILE A 457 -0.09 -17.21 7.65
N ALA A 458 -0.88 -17.82 8.55
CA ALA A 458 -1.31 -19.21 8.43
C ALA A 458 -2.14 -19.44 7.15
N ARG A 459 -3.08 -18.54 6.86
CA ARG A 459 -3.90 -18.59 5.64
C ARG A 459 -3.08 -18.40 4.36
N LEU A 460 -2.08 -17.52 4.39
CA LEU A 460 -1.19 -17.34 3.24
C LEU A 460 -0.40 -18.62 2.96
N LYS A 461 0.16 -19.24 4.00
CA LYS A 461 0.84 -20.54 3.89
C LYS A 461 -0.08 -21.61 3.29
N GLU A 462 -1.32 -21.71 3.78
CA GLU A 462 -2.31 -22.68 3.29
C GLU A 462 -2.65 -22.44 1.81
N SER A 463 -2.81 -21.18 1.40
CA SER A 463 -3.11 -20.81 0.02
C SER A 463 -1.93 -20.95 -0.95
N GLY A 464 -0.69 -20.89 -0.45
CA GLY A 464 0.54 -20.83 -1.24
C GLY A 464 0.75 -19.52 -2.01
N ALA A 465 -0.08 -18.50 -1.80
CA ALA A 465 -0.06 -17.25 -2.58
C ALA A 465 1.24 -16.45 -2.41
N ASP A 466 1.81 -16.45 -1.21
CA ASP A 466 3.09 -15.80 -0.94
C ASP A 466 4.23 -16.50 -1.70
N SER A 467 4.32 -17.82 -1.64
CA SER A 467 5.29 -18.63 -2.39
C SER A 467 5.17 -18.42 -3.90
N GLN A 468 3.94 -18.39 -4.43
CA GLN A 468 3.69 -18.13 -5.86
C GLN A 468 4.16 -16.74 -6.29
N LEU A 469 4.02 -15.72 -5.43
CA LEU A 469 4.51 -14.37 -5.73
C LEU A 469 6.03 -14.35 -5.94
N PHE A 470 6.80 -15.04 -5.08
CA PHE A 470 8.24 -15.19 -5.27
C PHE A 470 8.57 -15.90 -6.59
N ASP A 471 7.83 -16.95 -6.94
CA ASP A 471 8.05 -17.71 -8.19
C ASP A 471 7.81 -16.85 -9.42
N LEU A 472 6.75 -16.03 -9.42
CA LEU A 472 6.47 -15.10 -10.50
C LEU A 472 7.59 -14.06 -10.68
N TYR A 473 8.12 -13.51 -9.58
CA TYR A 473 9.27 -12.60 -9.63
C TYR A 473 10.53 -13.31 -10.12
N ALA A 474 10.81 -14.52 -9.64
CA ALA A 474 11.97 -15.31 -10.06
C ALA A 474 11.91 -15.66 -11.56
N GLN A 475 10.72 -15.95 -12.07
CA GLN A 475 10.49 -16.18 -13.49
C GLN A 475 10.71 -14.91 -14.31
N GLN A 476 10.12 -13.78 -13.88
CA GLN A 476 10.20 -12.51 -14.59
C GLN A 476 11.63 -11.94 -14.67
N PHE A 477 12.42 -12.18 -13.61
CA PHE A 477 13.79 -11.70 -13.47
C PHE A 477 14.81 -12.84 -13.45
N GLY A 478 14.57 -13.91 -14.21
CA GLY A 478 15.43 -15.11 -14.27
C GLY A 478 16.33 -15.20 -15.51
N ASP A 479 16.69 -16.42 -15.92
CA ASP A 479 17.75 -16.76 -16.87
C ASP A 479 17.61 -16.21 -18.31
N GLN A 480 16.44 -15.63 -18.64
CA GLN A 480 16.23 -14.95 -19.93
C GLN A 480 16.67 -13.48 -19.90
N ARG A 481 17.11 -12.97 -18.75
CA ARG A 481 17.56 -11.58 -18.56
C ARG A 481 19.08 -11.46 -18.67
N PRO A 482 19.61 -10.28 -19.05
CA PRO A 482 21.04 -9.97 -18.91
C PRO A 482 21.52 -10.09 -17.45
N ASP A 483 22.80 -10.35 -17.23
CA ASP A 483 23.38 -10.60 -15.88
C ASP A 483 23.11 -9.50 -14.84
N SER A 484 22.98 -8.24 -15.28
CA SER A 484 22.66 -7.08 -14.44
C SER A 484 21.17 -6.97 -14.05
N ALA A 485 20.32 -7.85 -14.61
CA ALA A 485 18.88 -7.95 -14.35
C ALA A 485 18.41 -9.40 -14.09
N ASN A 486 19.32 -10.38 -14.04
CA ASN A 486 19.04 -11.76 -13.68
C ASN A 486 19.25 -11.96 -12.16
N PHE A 487 18.14 -12.14 -11.46
CA PHE A 487 18.01 -12.33 -10.02
C PHE A 487 17.27 -13.61 -9.64
N GLY A 488 16.91 -14.48 -10.59
CA GLY A 488 16.04 -15.64 -10.35
C GLY A 488 16.51 -16.53 -9.20
N GLN A 489 17.80 -16.90 -9.19
CA GLN A 489 18.39 -17.68 -8.10
C GLN A 489 18.39 -16.94 -6.76
N HIS A 490 18.67 -15.63 -6.77
CA HIS A 490 18.67 -14.86 -5.53
C HIS A 490 17.26 -14.72 -4.95
N ILE A 491 16.25 -14.45 -5.79
CA ILE A 491 14.85 -14.39 -5.38
C ILE A 491 14.40 -15.73 -4.76
N GLN A 492 14.82 -16.86 -5.33
CA GLN A 492 14.56 -18.18 -4.73
C GLN A 492 15.27 -18.38 -3.38
N GLY A 493 16.49 -17.84 -3.22
CA GLY A 493 17.16 -17.80 -1.91
C GLY A 493 16.39 -16.97 -0.87
N ILE A 494 15.87 -15.79 -1.27
CA ILE A 494 15.02 -14.96 -0.41
C ILE A 494 13.72 -15.69 -0.06
N LYS A 495 13.09 -16.37 -1.03
CA LYS A 495 11.89 -17.20 -0.83
C LYS A 495 12.11 -18.23 0.27
N ALA A 496 13.18 -19.03 0.18
CA ALA A 496 13.48 -20.05 1.17
C ALA A 496 13.69 -19.47 2.59
N GLN A 497 14.35 -18.31 2.68
CA GLN A 497 14.52 -17.62 3.96
C GLN A 497 13.21 -17.05 4.50
N TYR A 498 12.35 -16.50 3.65
CA TYR A 498 11.03 -16.02 4.01
C TYR A 498 10.14 -17.17 4.50
N GLU A 499 10.05 -18.27 3.74
CA GLU A 499 9.23 -19.44 4.07
C GLU A 499 9.68 -20.08 5.38
N GLY A 500 11.00 -20.22 5.59
CA GLY A 500 11.50 -20.73 6.86
C GLY A 500 11.18 -19.79 8.04
N ARG A 501 11.09 -18.46 7.82
CA ARG A 501 10.74 -17.50 8.88
C ARG A 501 9.25 -17.55 9.17
N ARG A 502 8.43 -17.66 8.13
CA ARG A 502 6.99 -17.91 8.19
C ARG A 502 6.69 -19.13 9.05
N ASP A 503 7.37 -20.23 8.78
CA ASP A 503 7.17 -21.49 9.49
C ASP A 503 7.62 -21.41 10.95
N ASP A 504 8.74 -20.75 11.25
CA ASP A 504 9.21 -20.49 12.61
C ASP A 504 8.21 -19.63 13.40
N ILE A 505 7.67 -18.56 12.79
CA ILE A 505 6.63 -17.73 13.40
C ILE A 505 5.39 -18.59 13.70
N LEU A 506 4.89 -19.36 12.75
CA LEU A 506 3.72 -20.22 12.97
C LEU A 506 3.96 -21.26 14.06
N GLN A 507 5.18 -21.80 14.15
CA GLN A 507 5.58 -22.72 15.21
C GLN A 507 5.59 -22.04 16.59
N ILE A 508 6.12 -20.81 16.70
CA ILE A 508 6.14 -20.02 17.95
C ILE A 508 4.72 -19.74 18.44
N PHE A 509 3.80 -19.43 17.52
CA PHE A 509 2.43 -19.05 17.85
C PHE A 509 1.42 -20.21 17.79
N GLN A 510 1.86 -21.45 17.53
CA GLN A 510 0.99 -22.61 17.34
C GLN A 510 -0.03 -22.79 18.49
N GLU A 511 0.41 -22.58 19.72
CA GLU A 511 -0.43 -22.75 20.92
C GLU A 511 -1.52 -21.69 20.98
N ARG A 512 -1.18 -20.45 20.62
CA ARG A 512 -2.13 -19.33 20.58
C ARG A 512 -3.08 -19.45 19.40
N LEU A 513 -2.64 -20.04 18.29
CA LEU A 513 -3.50 -20.39 17.16
C LEU A 513 -4.50 -21.50 17.53
N ALA A 514 -4.09 -22.49 18.33
CA ALA A 514 -4.97 -23.59 18.75
C ALA A 514 -6.20 -23.13 19.53
N VAL A 515 -6.18 -21.92 20.12
CA VAL A 515 -7.35 -21.30 20.79
C VAL A 515 -8.52 -21.10 19.82
N ASP A 516 -8.23 -20.94 18.53
CA ASP A 516 -9.26 -20.82 17.48
C ASP A 516 -10.10 -22.11 17.35
N ASP A 517 -9.56 -23.26 17.78
CA ASP A 517 -10.21 -24.57 17.68
C ASP A 517 -10.78 -25.08 19.02
N PHE A 518 -10.67 -24.28 20.09
CA PHE A 518 -11.20 -24.68 21.40
C PHE A 518 -12.73 -24.81 21.38
N ASP A 519 -13.23 -25.85 22.04
CA ASP A 519 -14.66 -26.06 22.24
C ASP A 519 -15.18 -25.16 23.37
N PHE A 520 -15.73 -24.01 22.99
CA PHE A 520 -16.35 -23.08 23.92
C PHE A 520 -17.84 -23.41 24.21
N GLY A 521 -18.34 -24.57 23.80
CA GLY A 521 -19.76 -24.94 23.94
C GLY A 521 -20.70 -24.10 23.06
N VAL A 522 -20.14 -23.39 22.08
CA VAL A 522 -20.86 -22.57 21.09
C VAL A 522 -20.32 -22.86 19.68
N PRO A 523 -21.12 -22.67 18.62
CA PRO A 523 -20.66 -22.94 17.25
C PRO A 523 -19.41 -22.12 16.89
N ASN A 524 -18.39 -22.80 16.36
CA ASN A 524 -17.10 -22.19 15.98
C ASN A 524 -17.19 -21.14 14.86
N THR A 525 -18.29 -21.10 14.11
CA THR A 525 -18.57 -20.06 13.11
C THR A 525 -19.27 -18.83 13.68
N GLY A 526 -19.62 -18.83 14.97
CA GLY A 526 -20.41 -17.79 15.62
C GLY A 526 -19.57 -16.64 16.19
N ILE A 527 -20.20 -15.47 16.35
CA ILE A 527 -19.58 -14.31 17.00
C ILE A 527 -19.25 -14.57 18.48
N ASP A 528 -20.03 -15.41 19.15
CA ASP A 528 -19.79 -15.76 20.55
C ASP A 528 -18.50 -16.58 20.72
N HIS A 529 -18.23 -17.51 19.79
CA HIS A 529 -16.95 -18.24 19.76
C HIS A 529 -15.78 -17.28 19.56
N THR A 530 -15.90 -16.38 18.58
CA THR A 530 -14.90 -15.34 18.29
C THR A 530 -14.62 -14.47 19.53
N ASN A 531 -15.67 -14.07 20.25
CA ASN A 531 -15.54 -13.29 21.48
C ASN A 531 -14.82 -14.07 22.59
N LEU A 532 -15.17 -15.34 22.81
CA LEU A 532 -14.55 -16.18 23.84
C LEU A 532 -13.08 -16.49 23.53
N ARG A 533 -12.75 -16.74 22.26
CA ARG A 533 -11.39 -16.85 21.74
C ARG A 533 -10.58 -15.58 22.04
N ASP A 534 -11.12 -14.42 21.69
CA ASP A 534 -10.43 -13.14 21.88
C ASP A 534 -10.24 -12.80 23.36
N ILE A 535 -11.24 -13.07 24.20
CA ILE A 535 -11.14 -12.93 25.66
C ILE A 535 -10.06 -13.87 26.20
N SER A 536 -10.01 -15.13 25.76
CA SER A 536 -9.03 -16.12 26.23
C SER A 536 -7.58 -15.69 25.91
N LEU A 537 -7.33 -15.19 24.70
CA LEU A 537 -6.04 -14.63 24.32
C LEU A 537 -5.68 -13.38 25.14
N ASN A 538 -6.63 -12.49 25.36
CA ASN A 538 -6.38 -11.28 26.14
C ASN A 538 -6.18 -11.59 27.63
N LEU A 539 -6.83 -12.62 28.16
CA LEU A 539 -6.63 -13.14 29.50
C LEU A 539 -5.20 -13.68 29.64
N LEU A 540 -4.71 -14.45 28.67
CA LEU A 540 -3.32 -14.93 28.62
C LEU A 540 -2.32 -13.78 28.72
N ASP A 541 -2.46 -12.76 27.87
CA ASP A 541 -1.64 -11.54 27.91
C ASP A 541 -1.75 -10.79 29.25
N GLY A 542 -2.94 -10.77 29.83
CA GLY A 542 -3.18 -10.20 31.15
C GLY A 542 -2.44 -10.92 32.28
N LEU A 543 -2.41 -12.25 32.27
CA LEU A 543 -1.62 -13.05 33.22
C LEU A 543 -0.12 -12.78 33.07
N GLU A 544 0.39 -12.73 31.84
CA GLU A 544 1.79 -12.39 31.56
C GLU A 544 2.13 -11.00 32.13
N LYS A 545 1.31 -9.98 31.85
CA LYS A 545 1.53 -8.60 32.31
C LYS A 545 1.34 -8.44 33.81
N LEU A 546 0.43 -9.17 34.43
CA LEU A 546 0.26 -9.16 35.89
C LEU A 546 1.50 -9.69 36.60
N THR A 547 2.07 -10.78 36.09
CA THR A 547 3.15 -11.53 36.75
C THR A 547 4.56 -11.13 36.32
N SER A 548 4.72 -10.45 35.19
CA SER A 548 6.00 -9.92 34.71
C SER A 548 6.26 -8.49 35.19
N PRO A 549 7.52 -8.01 35.24
CA PRO A 549 7.83 -6.59 35.37
C PRO A 549 7.28 -5.81 34.17
N THR A 550 6.61 -4.68 34.41
CA THR A 550 5.95 -3.88 33.36
C THR A 550 6.18 -2.40 33.55
N THR A 551 6.12 -1.61 32.47
CA THR A 551 5.98 -0.14 32.49
C THR A 551 4.59 0.27 31.99
N ALA A 552 4.08 1.39 32.49
CA ALA A 552 2.80 1.99 32.10
C ALA A 552 2.96 3.33 31.35
N LYS A 553 4.19 3.80 31.14
CA LYS A 553 4.47 5.08 30.48
C LYS A 553 5.68 4.95 29.55
N THR A 554 5.73 5.80 28.52
CA THR A 554 6.94 5.99 27.70
C THR A 554 7.99 6.81 28.46
N ASP A 555 9.19 6.94 27.89
CA ASP A 555 10.27 7.76 28.45
C ASP A 555 9.88 9.24 28.61
N SER A 556 9.06 9.79 27.69
CA SER A 556 8.51 11.15 27.83
C SER A 556 7.27 11.23 28.74
N GLY A 557 6.91 10.15 29.45
CA GLY A 557 5.79 10.12 30.40
C GLY A 557 4.41 9.95 29.77
N ILE A 558 4.30 9.56 28.49
CA ILE A 558 3.00 9.33 27.83
C ILE A 558 2.37 8.06 28.42
N PRO A 559 1.15 8.11 28.99
CA PRO A 559 0.47 6.93 29.51
C PRO A 559 0.18 5.92 28.40
N LEU A 560 0.49 4.65 28.65
CA LEU A 560 0.21 3.54 27.76
C LEU A 560 -1.20 2.99 28.01
N ARG A 561 -1.87 2.54 26.96
CA ARG A 561 -3.14 1.82 27.06
C ARG A 561 -2.92 0.36 27.43
N HIS A 562 -1.82 -0.21 26.95
CA HIS A 562 -1.38 -1.57 27.24
C HIS A 562 0.01 -1.51 27.87
N PRO A 563 0.18 -1.97 29.13
CA PRO A 563 1.48 -1.95 29.78
C PRO A 563 2.46 -2.87 29.05
N GLN A 564 3.71 -2.45 28.95
CA GLN A 564 4.76 -3.20 28.25
C GLN A 564 5.65 -3.94 29.24
N ILE A 565 6.10 -5.14 28.90
CA ILE A 565 7.09 -5.86 29.70
C ILE A 565 8.41 -5.08 29.65
N SER A 566 8.88 -4.60 30.80
CA SER A 566 10.02 -3.70 30.88
C SER A 566 11.37 -4.41 30.76
N ASP A 567 11.39 -5.72 31.03
CA ASP A 567 12.60 -6.54 30.96
C ASP A 567 12.24 -7.91 30.36
N PRO A 568 12.51 -8.13 29.05
CA PRO A 568 12.20 -9.39 28.38
C PRO A 568 12.87 -10.60 29.02
N SER A 569 14.03 -10.43 29.69
CA SER A 569 14.72 -11.54 30.37
C SER A 569 14.00 -11.99 31.65
N LYS A 570 13.11 -11.16 32.19
CA LYS A 570 12.28 -11.44 33.37
C LYS A 570 10.83 -11.74 33.03
N ARG A 571 10.49 -11.83 31.74
CA ARG A 571 9.15 -12.22 31.28
C ARG A 571 8.75 -13.55 31.93
N LYS A 572 7.52 -13.59 32.43
CA LYS A 572 6.85 -14.81 32.89
C LYS A 572 5.93 -15.23 31.77
N GLU A 573 6.39 -16.15 30.93
CA GLU A 573 5.64 -16.65 29.79
C GLU A 573 4.53 -17.58 30.29
N TRP A 574 3.31 -17.27 29.89
CA TRP A 574 2.15 -18.12 30.15
C TRP A 574 1.78 -18.92 28.91
N HIS A 575 1.26 -20.10 29.16
CA HIS A 575 0.77 -21.05 28.17
C HIS A 575 -0.72 -21.26 28.36
N ILE A 576 -1.45 -21.57 27.28
CA ILE A 576 -2.86 -21.91 27.29
C ILE A 576 -3.10 -23.25 26.60
N ARG A 577 -3.95 -24.10 27.19
CA ARG A 577 -4.49 -25.31 26.55
C ARG A 577 -5.91 -25.59 27.04
N GLN A 578 -6.66 -26.37 26.26
CA GLN A 578 -7.94 -26.91 26.71
C GLN A 578 -7.74 -28.29 27.36
N GLU A 579 -8.33 -28.54 28.52
CA GLU A 579 -8.29 -29.84 29.17
C GLU A 579 -9.30 -30.82 28.55
N ALA A 580 -8.80 -31.99 28.17
CA ALA A 580 -9.64 -33.06 27.63
C ALA A 580 -10.63 -33.54 28.70
N GLY A 581 -11.91 -33.63 28.32
CA GLY A 581 -13.00 -34.17 29.16
C GLY A 581 -13.80 -33.12 29.93
N THR A 582 -13.21 -32.00 30.35
CA THR A 582 -13.96 -30.88 30.98
C THR A 582 -14.12 -29.68 30.06
N ASN A 583 -13.31 -29.57 29.00
CA ASN A 583 -13.21 -28.41 28.12
C ASN A 583 -12.76 -27.12 28.85
N ASP A 584 -12.31 -27.21 30.10
CA ASP A 584 -11.79 -26.07 30.85
C ASP A 584 -10.51 -25.55 30.19
N LEU A 585 -10.30 -24.23 30.29
CA LEU A 585 -9.04 -23.62 29.90
C LEU A 585 -8.04 -23.74 31.04
N LEU A 586 -6.88 -24.31 30.75
CA LEU A 586 -5.76 -24.35 31.67
C LEU A 586 -4.67 -23.39 31.20
N PHE A 587 -4.39 -22.41 32.06
CA PHE A 587 -3.29 -21.48 31.90
C PHE A 587 -2.14 -21.93 32.79
N THR A 588 -0.92 -22.05 32.27
CA THR A 588 0.25 -22.47 33.07
C THR A 588 1.44 -21.55 32.88
N CYS A 589 2.25 -21.39 33.92
CA CYS A 589 3.53 -20.69 33.84
C CYS A 589 4.56 -21.44 34.68
N SER A 590 5.66 -21.82 34.03
CA SER A 590 6.79 -22.51 34.67
C SER A 590 7.89 -21.52 35.07
N GLY A 591 8.62 -21.83 36.14
CA GLY A 591 9.70 -20.98 36.62
C GLY A 591 10.49 -21.56 37.80
N SER A 592 11.37 -20.73 38.37
CA SER A 592 12.02 -21.09 39.63
C SER A 592 11.00 -21.18 40.77
N LYS A 593 11.27 -21.97 41.82
CA LYS A 593 10.38 -22.06 42.99
C LYS A 593 10.04 -20.70 43.59
N SER A 594 11.02 -19.79 43.61
CA SER A 594 10.85 -18.41 44.11
C SER A 594 9.94 -17.59 43.21
N ASP A 595 10.11 -17.70 41.89
CA ASP A 595 9.23 -17.01 40.93
C ASP A 595 7.80 -17.51 41.02
N VAL A 596 7.61 -18.84 41.06
CA VAL A 596 6.28 -19.47 41.14
C VAL A 596 5.56 -19.06 42.42
N ALA A 597 6.26 -19.03 43.57
CA ALA A 597 5.68 -18.54 44.81
C ALA A 597 5.25 -17.06 44.72
N LYS A 598 6.04 -16.20 44.06
CA LYS A 598 5.70 -14.78 43.84
C LYS A 598 4.50 -14.63 42.90
N MET A 599 4.46 -15.38 41.80
CA MET A 599 3.35 -15.37 40.85
C MET A 599 2.07 -15.84 41.52
N ASN A 600 2.12 -16.97 42.23
CA ASN A 600 0.96 -17.49 42.97
C ASN A 600 0.46 -16.48 44.01
N LYS A 601 1.35 -15.82 44.77
CA LYS A 601 0.96 -14.77 45.72
C LYS A 601 0.29 -13.58 45.01
N ALA A 602 0.83 -13.12 43.89
CA ALA A 602 0.25 -12.02 43.10
C ALA A 602 -1.15 -12.39 42.58
N LEU A 603 -1.30 -13.60 42.02
CA LEU A 603 -2.58 -14.09 41.52
C LEU A 603 -3.60 -14.29 42.63
N GLN A 604 -3.22 -14.86 43.77
CA GLN A 604 -4.11 -14.98 44.94
C GLN A 604 -4.55 -13.62 45.45
N SER A 605 -3.64 -12.64 45.52
CA SER A 605 -3.97 -11.30 45.97
C SER A 605 -4.93 -10.58 45.01
N TYR A 606 -4.82 -10.84 43.71
CA TYR A 606 -5.57 -10.12 42.67
C TYR A 606 -6.90 -10.81 42.31
N LEU A 607 -6.86 -12.13 42.11
CA LEU A 607 -8.01 -12.95 41.69
C LEU A 607 -8.69 -13.68 42.85
N GLY A 608 -8.14 -13.61 44.07
CA GLY A 608 -8.63 -14.29 45.26
C GLY A 608 -10.15 -14.26 45.48
N PRO A 609 -10.85 -13.13 45.29
CA PRO A 609 -12.30 -13.06 45.43
C PRO A 609 -13.09 -14.00 44.50
N LEU A 610 -12.51 -14.40 43.37
CA LEU A 610 -13.12 -15.32 42.39
C LEU A 610 -12.55 -16.74 42.47
N MET A 611 -11.47 -16.96 43.21
CA MET A 611 -10.91 -18.31 43.38
C MET A 611 -11.89 -19.20 44.15
N GLY A 612 -12.22 -20.35 43.58
CA GLY A 612 -13.24 -21.27 44.13
C GLY A 612 -14.67 -20.98 43.65
N GLN A 613 -14.91 -19.90 42.90
CA GLN A 613 -16.21 -19.67 42.23
C GLN A 613 -16.27 -20.38 40.89
N GLY A 614 -17.40 -21.04 40.61
CA GLY A 614 -17.70 -21.61 39.31
C GLY A 614 -16.67 -22.62 38.80
N GLY A 615 -15.93 -23.30 39.68
CA GLY A 615 -14.89 -24.28 39.33
C GLY A 615 -13.51 -23.69 38.99
N THR A 616 -13.33 -22.36 39.09
CA THR A 616 -12.03 -21.72 38.85
C THR A 616 -11.04 -22.07 39.97
N ALA A 617 -9.86 -22.57 39.61
CA ALA A 617 -8.87 -23.05 40.57
C ALA A 617 -7.46 -22.59 40.24
N LEU A 618 -6.74 -22.08 41.25
CA LEU A 618 -5.32 -21.74 41.18
C LEU A 618 -4.52 -22.78 41.97
N THR A 619 -3.59 -23.44 41.29
CA THR A 619 -2.78 -24.52 41.88
C THR A 619 -1.30 -24.31 41.61
N THR A 620 -0.46 -24.86 42.49
CA THR A 620 0.99 -24.97 42.27
C THR A 620 1.33 -26.45 42.12
N SER A 621 2.20 -26.79 41.16
CA SER A 621 2.65 -28.17 40.97
C SER A 621 3.40 -28.71 42.21
N PRO A 622 3.43 -30.04 42.44
CA PRO A 622 4.07 -30.63 43.62
C PRO A 622 5.56 -30.28 43.77
N ASN A 623 6.26 -30.06 42.65
CA ASN A 623 7.67 -29.67 42.66
C ASN A 623 7.89 -28.16 42.87
N GLY A 624 6.80 -27.37 42.94
CA GLY A 624 6.81 -25.92 43.14
C GLY A 624 7.33 -25.11 41.94
N LYS A 625 7.44 -25.72 40.75
CA LYS A 625 8.05 -25.08 39.57
C LYS A 625 7.03 -24.66 38.50
N GLU A 626 5.75 -24.83 38.76
CA GLU A 626 4.69 -24.40 37.86
C GLU A 626 3.50 -23.89 38.67
N VAL A 627 2.92 -22.78 38.22
CA VAL A 627 1.61 -22.30 38.65
C VAL A 627 0.61 -22.55 37.52
N SER A 628 -0.61 -22.95 37.89
CA SER A 628 -1.67 -23.23 36.92
C SER A 628 -2.97 -22.58 37.38
N LEU A 629 -3.66 -21.93 36.45
CA LEU A 629 -5.01 -21.37 36.63
C LEU A 629 -5.96 -22.12 35.71
N ARG A 630 -6.86 -22.91 36.28
CA ARG A 630 -7.96 -23.56 35.57
C ARG A 630 -9.16 -22.63 35.56
N VAL A 631 -9.72 -22.37 34.38
CA VAL A 631 -10.88 -21.50 34.15
C VAL A 631 -11.92 -22.26 33.34
N PRO A 632 -13.06 -22.63 33.93
CA PRO A 632 -14.16 -23.21 33.17
C PRO A 632 -14.69 -22.24 32.12
N VAL A 633 -15.15 -22.77 30.99
CA VAL A 633 -15.55 -21.97 29.81
C VAL A 633 -16.54 -20.85 30.18
N GLY A 634 -17.54 -21.15 31.01
CA GLY A 634 -18.53 -20.16 31.47
C GLY A 634 -17.96 -19.03 32.34
N MET A 635 -16.77 -19.22 32.91
CA MET A 635 -16.08 -18.21 33.73
C MET A 635 -15.10 -17.35 32.93
N VAL A 636 -14.82 -17.69 31.67
CA VAL A 636 -13.86 -16.96 30.81
C VAL A 636 -14.18 -15.46 30.71
N PRO A 637 -15.43 -15.02 30.45
CA PRO A 637 -15.76 -13.59 30.41
C PRO A 637 -15.51 -12.87 31.74
N HIS A 638 -15.82 -13.54 32.87
CA HIS A 638 -15.69 -12.98 34.21
C HIS A 638 -14.21 -12.77 34.59
N ILE A 639 -13.37 -13.79 34.38
CA ILE A 639 -11.93 -13.72 34.64
C ILE A 639 -11.26 -12.75 33.66
N GLY A 640 -11.65 -12.79 32.38
CA GLY A 640 -11.15 -11.88 31.36
C GLY A 640 -11.39 -10.40 31.68
N ALA A 641 -12.56 -10.05 32.24
CA ALA A 641 -12.87 -8.69 32.67
C ALA A 641 -11.96 -8.18 33.82
N MET A 642 -11.45 -9.09 34.66
CA MET A 642 -10.49 -8.72 35.71
C MET A 642 -9.07 -8.53 35.17
N LEU A 643 -8.70 -9.21 34.09
CA LEU A 643 -7.35 -9.20 33.53
C LEU A 643 -7.21 -8.28 32.31
N THR A 644 -8.11 -7.30 32.16
CA THR A 644 -7.94 -6.27 31.13
C THR A 644 -6.71 -5.40 31.38
N SER A 645 -6.18 -4.78 30.32
CA SER A 645 -5.04 -3.88 30.46
C SER A 645 -5.31 -2.70 31.41
N THR A 646 -6.53 -2.16 31.42
CA THR A 646 -6.94 -1.11 32.36
C THR A 646 -6.90 -1.59 33.81
N SER A 647 -7.42 -2.79 34.08
CA SER A 647 -7.42 -3.36 35.43
C SER A 647 -5.99 -3.61 35.92
N ILE A 648 -5.11 -4.11 35.05
CA ILE A 648 -3.69 -4.33 35.38
C ILE A 648 -2.96 -3.01 35.62
N LEU A 649 -3.20 -1.99 34.80
CA LEU A 649 -2.63 -0.65 35.00
C LEU A 649 -3.02 -0.11 36.37
N ASN A 650 -4.31 -0.07 36.70
CA ASN A 650 -4.80 0.43 37.99
C ASN A 650 -4.29 -0.34 39.20
N HIS A 651 -3.94 -1.62 39.03
CA HIS A 651 -3.43 -2.45 40.11
C HIS A 651 -1.92 -2.30 40.33
N LYS A 652 -1.15 -2.16 39.24
CA LYS A 652 0.33 -2.19 39.30
C LYS A 652 0.99 -0.81 39.26
N HIS A 653 0.29 0.23 38.80
CA HIS A 653 0.81 1.58 38.53
C HIS A 653 -0.15 2.65 39.02
#